data_AF-A0A833QM12-F1
#
_entry.id   AF-A0A833QM12-F1
#
_cell.length_a   1.000
_cell.length_b   1.000
_cell.length_c   1.000
_cell.angle_alpha   90.00
_cell.angle_beta   90.00
_cell.angle_gamma   90.00
#
_symmetry.space_group_name_H-M   'P 1'
#
loop_
_entity.id
_entity.type
_entity.pdbx_description
1 polymer ?
#
loop_
_entity_poly.entity_id
_entity_poly.type
_entity_poly.pdbx_seq_one_letter_code
_entity_poly.pdbx_strand_id
1 'polypeptide(L)'
;MKTNVEEKEIGEIKGKVCFGCIDEWLFLWDKQSKECFFLELNSLSKVHLPPLPREFSIMNLQPFPRECSIMTAFTLSSYPNHPDCMVIFTGEKLDRRTPFTEEVTGFFVMYCRPHDEKWTKLPLYEPSKKKKKLPLHGVEDEDEQLLTGETCVILNNKLYTYSVFHVIVFDIPSLLAGQIDMRTIKAPMHTIYPLTDMVSTHLVESCGHVYLVRMYNYERGPIINMDIYCLDTSSDKWSRVDSIGERAFFLSHKCYTSVCAMDAGVSCNCIYYVPCSDEDERRIYKFCLDDNTMTFRSISIEHTEHESIFCWFVPRRTRKMIRDFSLSPTIVLNEDSDYKVLTEEKITRNTSRPWTDLPMRLFELLPQHVSLVDCVRLFAVCKAWNLTSDSIPKEKIWPWLLCQEKLDDTYKLLEPLNGEEYRTKIGLPSSVCPTQMLCSKDGWVVVHGGDHAMFMVNPMIQHVVKLPALTVFDENFHGITFTSVPTSPDCIVIGLFTDNIDVEIHVWHFGEEEWTFIFGDKIEFNIANTNPVFHHGEMYFLGEYGELGVFNPIEQTWDILINYTELVCLEGDSYFRGTHDRFLLELGEDLISVFKYNYLDYEIRVFKLDKVKIEWIELEDLAGWTLFLDPRSSFAKLSPHKSWSNKIFFTTIYSGTTKSTCASYCMESKRYEMNFCDTKKPLECVWLEPNLITKG
;
A
#
# COMPACT_ATOMS: atom_id res chain seq x y z
N MET A 1 5.92 25.04 -0.01
CA MET A 1 7.08 25.49 0.79
C MET A 1 8.33 24.86 0.20
N LYS A 2 9.34 25.64 -0.21
CA LYS A 2 10.64 25.10 -0.60
C LYS A 2 11.31 24.55 0.67
N THR A 3 11.63 23.27 0.69
CA THR A 3 12.50 22.68 1.70
C THR A 3 13.85 23.38 1.68
N ASN A 4 14.39 23.73 2.85
CA ASN A 4 15.82 24.01 2.96
C ASN A 4 16.56 22.69 2.76
N VAL A 5 16.77 22.32 1.49
CA VAL A 5 17.73 21.27 1.14
C VAL A 5 19.10 21.93 1.31
N GLU A 6 19.79 21.56 2.38
CA GLU A 6 21.20 21.93 2.54
C GLU A 6 22.05 20.90 1.81
N GLU A 7 22.69 21.35 0.74
CA GLU A 7 23.68 20.54 0.04
C GLU A 7 25.03 20.65 0.74
N LYS A 8 25.64 19.51 1.05
CA LYS A 8 26.97 19.45 1.67
C LYS A 8 27.86 18.49 0.90
N GLU A 9 28.95 19.02 0.34
CA GLU A 9 30.00 18.18 -0.26
C GLU A 9 30.85 17.54 0.85
N ILE A 10 30.97 16.21 0.82
CA ILE A 10 31.82 15.45 1.74
C ILE A 10 32.95 14.81 0.92
N GLY A 11 34.15 15.36 1.04
CA GLY A 11 35.31 14.94 0.25
C GLY A 11 35.69 13.48 0.43
N GLU A 12 35.44 12.91 1.62
CA GLU A 12 35.68 11.51 1.94
C GLU A 12 34.82 10.56 1.11
N ILE A 13 33.63 10.98 0.66
CA ILE A 13 32.70 10.16 -0.14
C ILE A 13 32.97 10.32 -1.64
N LYS A 14 33.51 11.46 -2.06
CA LYS A 14 33.74 11.78 -3.47
C LYS A 14 34.50 10.67 -4.21
N GLY A 15 33.93 10.20 -5.33
CA GLY A 15 34.50 9.17 -6.18
C GLY A 15 34.44 7.74 -5.61
N LYS A 16 33.73 7.52 -4.50
CA LYS A 16 33.57 6.20 -3.87
C LYS A 16 32.16 5.67 -4.09
N VAL A 17 32.05 4.35 -4.13
CA VAL A 17 30.75 3.68 -4.16
C VAL A 17 30.26 3.47 -2.74
N CYS A 18 29.01 3.86 -2.49
CA CYS A 18 28.32 3.55 -1.25
C CYS A 18 27.55 2.25 -1.43
N PHE A 19 27.75 1.30 -0.52
CA PHE A 19 27.00 0.06 -0.51
C PHE A 19 25.74 0.12 0.37
N GLY A 20 25.64 1.14 1.22
CA GLY A 20 24.49 1.40 2.08
C GLY A 20 24.88 1.97 3.42
N CYS A 21 23.89 2.12 4.28
CA CYS A 21 24.00 2.76 5.58
C CYS A 21 23.41 1.87 6.67
N ILE A 22 24.15 1.70 7.77
CA ILE A 22 23.64 1.08 9.00
C ILE A 22 23.95 2.01 10.15
N ASP A 23 22.90 2.45 10.84
CA ASP A 23 22.95 3.47 11.87
C ASP A 23 23.66 4.75 11.37
N GLU A 24 24.87 5.02 11.86
CA GLU A 24 25.68 6.19 11.53
C GLU A 24 26.83 5.88 10.55
N TRP A 25 26.92 4.65 10.06
CA TRP A 25 28.07 4.18 9.30
C TRP A 25 27.71 3.92 7.85
N LEU A 26 28.36 4.66 6.95
CA LEU A 26 28.31 4.40 5.53
C LEU A 26 29.35 3.35 5.17
N PHE A 27 28.93 2.32 4.44
CA PHE A 27 29.86 1.38 3.85
C PHE A 27 30.36 1.90 2.51
N LEU A 28 31.65 2.23 2.42
CA LEU A 28 32.25 2.84 1.23
C LEU A 28 33.36 1.97 0.64
N TRP A 29 33.45 2.02 -0.69
CA TRP A 29 34.53 1.42 -1.45
C TRP A 29 35.12 2.38 -2.48
N ASP A 30 36.43 2.48 -2.49
CA ASP A 30 37.17 3.33 -3.41
C ASP A 30 37.65 2.51 -4.61
N LYS A 31 37.21 2.91 -5.81
CA LYS A 31 37.55 2.23 -7.06
C LYS A 31 39.05 2.30 -7.38
N GLN A 32 39.72 3.40 -7.05
CA GLN A 32 41.13 3.64 -7.38
C GLN A 32 42.06 2.92 -6.40
N SER A 33 41.86 3.13 -5.10
CA SER A 33 42.71 2.52 -4.07
C SER A 33 42.34 1.08 -3.75
N LYS A 34 41.13 0.64 -4.12
CA LYS A 34 40.51 -0.63 -3.69
C LYS A 34 40.26 -0.71 -2.18
N GLU A 35 40.34 0.42 -1.48
CA GLU A 35 40.05 0.48 -0.05
C GLU A 35 38.57 0.29 0.23
N CYS A 36 38.30 -0.41 1.32
CA CYS A 36 36.98 -0.80 1.78
C CYS A 36 36.89 -0.33 3.24
N PHE A 37 35.95 0.54 3.58
CA PHE A 37 35.88 1.11 4.94
C PHE A 37 34.48 1.59 5.32
N PHE A 38 34.22 1.62 6.61
CA PHE A 38 33.08 2.36 7.16
C PHE A 38 33.46 3.80 7.46
N LEU A 39 32.58 4.74 7.13
CA LEU A 39 32.70 6.16 7.44
C LEU A 39 31.56 6.62 8.35
N GLU A 40 31.90 7.19 9.51
CA GLU A 40 30.94 7.87 10.38
C GLU A 40 30.82 9.34 9.99
N LEU A 41 29.65 9.80 9.51
CA LEU A 41 29.53 11.14 8.92
C LEU A 41 29.73 12.30 9.91
N ASN A 42 29.49 12.06 11.20
CA ASN A 42 29.59 13.10 12.23
C ASN A 42 31.05 13.42 12.59
N SER A 43 31.87 12.38 12.75
CA SER A 43 33.28 12.50 13.15
C SER A 43 34.26 12.39 11.99
N LEU A 44 33.78 11.90 10.83
CA LEU A 44 34.58 11.44 9.69
C LEU A 44 35.58 10.34 10.07
N SER A 45 35.31 9.61 11.16
CA SER A 45 36.11 8.46 11.57
C SER A 45 35.97 7.31 10.57
N LYS A 46 37.08 6.59 10.36
CA LYS A 46 37.14 5.48 9.41
C LYS A 46 37.47 4.18 10.13
N VAL A 47 36.74 3.13 9.80
CA VAL A 47 37.07 1.76 10.19
C VAL A 47 37.38 0.97 8.93
N HIS A 48 38.63 0.55 8.79
CA HIS A 48 39.10 -0.16 7.60
C HIS A 48 38.69 -1.64 7.62
N LEU A 49 38.29 -2.13 6.46
CA LEU A 49 38.00 -3.52 6.18
C LEU A 49 39.02 -4.09 5.18
N PRO A 50 39.17 -5.42 5.13
CA PRO A 50 39.94 -6.05 4.07
C PRO A 50 39.40 -5.69 2.67
N PRO A 51 40.27 -5.64 1.65
CA PRO A 51 39.84 -5.34 0.29
C PRO A 51 38.86 -6.40 -0.22
N LEU A 52 37.84 -5.96 -0.95
CA LEU A 52 36.87 -6.88 -1.56
C LEU A 52 37.57 -7.80 -2.59
N PRO A 53 37.14 -9.08 -2.71
CA PRO A 53 37.64 -9.98 -3.74
C PRO A 53 37.48 -9.41 -5.15
N ARG A 54 38.41 -9.73 -6.07
CA ARG A 54 38.44 -9.17 -7.44
C ARG A 54 37.20 -9.47 -8.28
N GLU A 55 36.49 -10.54 -7.96
CA GLU A 55 35.25 -10.97 -8.61
C GLU A 55 34.04 -10.10 -8.25
N PHE A 56 34.15 -9.22 -7.23
CA PHE A 56 33.12 -8.24 -6.94
C PHE A 56 33.04 -7.21 -8.04
N SER A 57 31.90 -7.17 -8.71
CA SER A 57 31.54 -6.09 -9.61
C SER A 57 30.49 -5.22 -8.95
N ILE A 58 30.60 -3.93 -9.21
CA ILE A 58 29.54 -2.97 -8.95
C ILE A 58 28.86 -2.83 -10.30
N MET A 59 27.53 -2.91 -10.33
CA MET A 59 26.71 -3.14 -11.54
C MET A 59 26.95 -2.15 -12.70
N ASN A 60 27.82 -1.13 -12.53
CA ASN A 60 28.05 -0.02 -13.46
C ASN A 60 29.52 0.19 -13.87
N LEU A 61 30.40 -0.80 -13.65
CA LEU A 61 31.80 -0.76 -14.09
C LEU A 61 32.06 -1.53 -15.39
N GLN A 62 31.99 -0.83 -16.52
CA GLN A 62 32.45 -1.32 -17.83
C GLN A 62 33.99 -1.46 -17.91
N PRO A 63 34.54 -2.47 -18.61
CA PRO A 63 33.85 -3.61 -19.22
C PRO A 63 33.49 -4.67 -18.18
N PHE A 64 32.26 -5.17 -18.26
CA PHE A 64 31.72 -6.12 -17.29
C PHE A 64 32.31 -7.52 -17.48
N PRO A 65 32.77 -8.20 -16.41
CA PRO A 65 33.21 -9.59 -16.50
C PRO A 65 32.01 -10.52 -16.72
N ARG A 66 32.23 -11.62 -17.46
CA ARG A 66 31.20 -12.64 -17.79
C ARG A 66 30.58 -13.26 -16.54
N GLU A 67 31.41 -13.53 -15.53
CA GLU A 67 30.94 -13.94 -14.21
C GLU A 67 31.33 -12.86 -13.19
N CYS A 68 30.38 -12.44 -12.36
CA CYS A 68 30.63 -11.50 -11.28
C CYS A 68 29.89 -11.86 -9.99
N SER A 69 30.38 -11.35 -8.86
CA SER A 69 29.66 -11.35 -7.59
C SER A 69 29.16 -9.93 -7.29
N ILE A 70 27.90 -9.82 -6.86
CA ILE A 70 27.32 -8.56 -6.37
C ILE A 70 26.93 -8.71 -4.90
N MET A 71 27.01 -7.62 -4.15
CA MET A 71 26.51 -7.57 -2.77
C MET A 71 25.06 -7.09 -2.79
N THR A 72 24.18 -7.88 -2.19
CA THR A 72 22.74 -7.58 -2.14
C THR A 72 22.42 -6.79 -0.87
N ALA A 73 22.83 -7.30 0.30
CA ALA A 73 22.65 -6.69 1.61
C ALA A 73 23.82 -6.93 2.55
N PHE A 74 24.01 -6.05 3.54
CA PHE A 74 25.00 -6.23 4.61
C PHE A 74 24.43 -5.90 5.99
N THR A 75 25.08 -6.39 7.03
CA THR A 75 24.69 -6.15 8.41
C THR A 75 25.90 -6.23 9.33
N LEU A 76 25.73 -5.77 10.56
CA LEU A 76 26.77 -5.67 11.57
C LEU A 76 26.29 -6.37 12.85
N SER A 77 27.15 -7.20 13.45
CA SER A 77 26.82 -7.81 14.76
C SER A 77 26.88 -6.80 15.90
N SER A 78 27.62 -5.70 15.72
CA SER A 78 27.81 -4.61 16.68
C SER A 78 28.48 -3.42 15.97
N TYR A 79 28.80 -2.34 16.69
CA TYR A 79 29.44 -1.15 16.10
C TYR A 79 30.76 -1.50 15.39
N PRO A 80 31.08 -0.88 14.23
CA PRO A 80 32.33 -1.15 13.51
C PRO A 80 33.61 -0.99 14.35
N ASN A 81 33.58 -0.15 15.38
CA ASN A 81 34.72 0.07 16.29
C ASN A 81 34.78 -0.94 17.46
N HIS A 82 33.79 -1.82 17.60
CA HIS A 82 33.77 -2.86 18.62
C HIS A 82 34.72 -4.00 18.20
N PRO A 83 35.58 -4.52 19.10
CA PRO A 83 36.59 -5.54 18.75
C PRO A 83 35.98 -6.84 18.22
N ASP A 84 34.78 -7.20 18.69
CA ASP A 84 34.04 -8.39 18.24
C ASP A 84 33.03 -8.10 17.13
N CYS A 85 33.11 -6.92 16.50
CA CYS A 85 32.26 -6.60 15.36
C CYS A 85 32.50 -7.59 14.22
N MET A 86 31.41 -8.16 13.73
CA MET A 86 31.38 -8.96 12.52
C MET A 86 30.64 -8.15 11.47
N VAL A 87 31.29 -7.96 10.33
CA VAL A 87 30.66 -7.50 9.11
C VAL A 87 30.21 -8.73 8.36
N ILE A 88 28.92 -8.84 8.11
CA ILE A 88 28.34 -9.96 7.36
C ILE A 88 27.58 -9.38 6.18
N PHE A 89 27.74 -9.96 5.01
CA PHE A 89 26.93 -9.58 3.86
C PHE A 89 26.55 -10.78 3.02
N THR A 90 25.42 -10.65 2.35
CA THR A 90 24.87 -11.63 1.40
C THR A 90 25.11 -11.13 -0.01
N GLY A 91 25.26 -12.06 -0.94
CA GLY A 91 25.50 -11.71 -2.32
C GLY A 91 25.16 -12.82 -3.30
N GLU A 92 25.09 -12.38 -4.54
CA GLU A 92 24.71 -13.18 -5.70
C GLU A 92 25.88 -13.33 -6.64
N LYS A 93 25.97 -14.50 -7.26
CA LYS A 93 26.85 -14.75 -8.40
C LYS A 93 26.01 -14.66 -9.66
N LEU A 94 26.43 -13.81 -10.59
CA LEU A 94 25.76 -13.60 -11.87
C LEU A 94 26.62 -14.17 -13.00
N ASP A 95 26.00 -14.82 -13.97
CA ASP A 95 26.57 -15.09 -15.30
C ASP A 95 25.83 -14.24 -16.33
N ARG A 96 26.55 -13.29 -16.93
CA ARG A 96 26.04 -12.43 -17.99
C ARG A 96 26.45 -13.04 -19.33
N ARG A 97 25.57 -13.86 -19.91
CA ARG A 97 25.78 -14.47 -21.24
C ARG A 97 25.71 -13.44 -22.37
N THR A 98 24.93 -12.36 -22.18
CA THR A 98 24.84 -11.20 -23.09
C THR A 98 24.76 -9.89 -22.27
N PRO A 99 24.98 -8.71 -22.87
CA PRO A 99 24.84 -7.43 -22.16
C PRO A 99 23.44 -7.15 -21.60
N PHE A 100 22.41 -7.89 -22.03
CA PHE A 100 21.00 -7.67 -21.70
C PHE A 100 20.37 -8.82 -20.91
N THR A 101 21.12 -9.88 -20.62
CA THR A 101 20.60 -11.08 -19.92
C THR A 101 21.54 -11.46 -18.78
N GLU A 102 21.03 -11.38 -17.56
CA GLU A 102 21.73 -11.77 -16.34
C GLU A 102 21.07 -13.00 -15.75
N GLU A 103 21.85 -14.04 -15.48
CA GLU A 103 21.36 -15.27 -14.84
C GLU A 103 22.02 -15.39 -13.46
N VAL A 104 21.21 -15.54 -12.40
CA VAL A 104 21.73 -15.81 -11.06
C VAL A 104 22.23 -17.26 -11.02
N THR A 105 23.54 -17.42 -10.87
CA THR A 105 24.24 -18.72 -10.87
C THR A 105 24.70 -19.15 -9.49
N GLY A 106 24.33 -18.44 -8.43
CA GLY A 106 24.64 -18.86 -7.07
C GLY A 106 24.44 -17.77 -6.03
N PHE A 107 24.41 -18.20 -4.78
CA PHE A 107 24.30 -17.33 -3.61
C PHE A 107 25.45 -17.61 -2.66
N PHE A 108 25.88 -16.60 -1.93
CA PHE A 108 26.94 -16.75 -0.94
C PHE A 108 26.75 -15.79 0.24
N VAL A 109 27.37 -16.15 1.36
CA VAL A 109 27.56 -15.26 2.51
C VAL A 109 29.04 -14.97 2.65
N MET A 110 29.36 -13.71 2.93
CA MET A 110 30.70 -13.28 3.26
C MET A 110 30.75 -12.60 4.61
N TYR A 111 31.86 -12.78 5.30
CA TYR A 111 32.08 -12.11 6.57
C TYR A 111 33.54 -11.82 6.85
N CYS A 112 33.78 -10.80 7.67
CA CYS A 112 35.08 -10.48 8.26
C CYS A 112 34.89 -9.73 9.58
N ARG A 113 35.94 -9.66 10.38
CA ARG A 113 36.06 -8.63 11.43
C ARG A 113 36.75 -7.39 10.87
N PRO A 114 36.46 -6.20 11.41
CA PRO A 114 37.34 -5.06 11.23
C PRO A 114 38.78 -5.46 11.55
N HIS A 115 39.73 -5.05 10.70
CA HIS A 115 41.15 -5.41 10.76
C HIS A 115 41.54 -6.83 10.33
N ASP A 116 40.60 -7.68 9.90
CA ASP A 116 40.99 -8.92 9.22
C ASP A 116 41.74 -8.61 7.91
N GLU A 117 42.66 -9.49 7.52
CA GLU A 117 43.42 -9.34 6.27
C GLU A 117 42.62 -9.75 5.02
N LYS A 118 41.59 -10.59 5.20
CA LYS A 118 40.79 -11.14 4.10
C LYS A 118 39.35 -11.42 4.53
N TRP A 119 38.46 -11.44 3.55
CA TRP A 119 37.11 -11.92 3.72
C TRP A 119 37.05 -13.45 3.70
N THR A 120 36.13 -14.02 4.49
CA THR A 120 35.74 -15.42 4.37
C THR A 120 34.46 -15.50 3.53
N LYS A 121 34.48 -16.32 2.48
CA LYS A 121 33.33 -16.54 1.57
C LYS A 121 32.83 -17.97 1.73
N LEU A 122 31.51 -18.11 1.93
CA LEU A 122 30.82 -19.39 2.02
C LEU A 122 29.76 -19.47 0.90
N PRO A 123 29.92 -20.36 -0.09
CA PRO A 123 28.89 -20.57 -1.10
C PRO A 123 27.68 -21.28 -0.48
N LEU A 124 26.49 -20.72 -0.69
CA LEU A 124 25.22 -21.32 -0.27
C LEU A 124 24.63 -22.20 -1.39
N TYR A 125 24.69 -21.71 -2.64
CA TYR A 125 24.15 -22.38 -3.82
C TYR A 125 25.12 -22.30 -5.01
N GLU A 126 25.31 -23.40 -5.74
CA GLU A 126 25.99 -23.43 -7.05
C GLU A 126 25.34 -24.51 -7.97
N PRO A 127 24.56 -24.14 -9.00
CA PRO A 127 23.88 -25.08 -9.90
C PRO A 127 24.85 -25.98 -10.70
N SER A 128 26.06 -25.48 -11.00
CA SER A 128 27.01 -26.12 -11.91
C SER A 128 27.69 -27.39 -11.37
N LYS A 129 27.52 -27.72 -10.08
CA LYS A 129 28.07 -28.94 -9.45
C LYS A 129 26.95 -29.92 -9.10
N LYS A 130 26.57 -30.78 -10.05
CA LYS A 130 25.68 -31.97 -9.90
C LYS A 130 24.67 -31.86 -8.73
N LYS A 131 23.51 -31.25 -8.98
CA LYS A 131 22.27 -31.39 -8.18
C LYS A 131 22.45 -31.39 -6.66
N LYS A 132 23.18 -30.43 -6.08
CA LYS A 132 22.99 -30.09 -4.66
C LYS A 132 21.97 -28.96 -4.60
N LYS A 133 20.69 -29.32 -4.45
CA LYS A 133 19.64 -28.41 -4.00
C LYS A 133 20.11 -27.73 -2.72
N LEU A 134 19.73 -26.47 -2.51
CA LEU A 134 19.81 -25.93 -1.15
C LEU A 134 18.97 -26.87 -0.26
N PRO A 135 19.47 -27.34 0.90
CA PRO A 135 18.68 -28.17 1.81
C PRO A 135 17.64 -27.30 2.54
N LEU A 136 16.72 -26.68 1.80
CA LEU A 136 15.56 -25.98 2.35
C LEU A 136 14.48 -27.05 2.57
N HIS A 137 14.36 -27.52 3.81
CA HIS A 137 13.28 -28.45 4.16
C HIS A 137 11.93 -27.74 4.01
N GLY A 138 11.05 -28.29 3.15
CA GLY A 138 9.67 -27.83 2.98
C GLY A 138 9.39 -26.90 1.79
N VAL A 139 10.36 -26.69 0.88
CA VAL A 139 10.16 -25.93 -0.37
C VAL A 139 10.08 -26.92 -1.54
N GLU A 140 8.92 -27.06 -2.15
CA GLU A 140 8.68 -28.06 -3.22
C GLU A 140 9.05 -27.53 -4.61
N ASP A 141 8.97 -26.22 -4.83
CA ASP A 141 9.22 -25.57 -6.12
C ASP A 141 10.66 -25.05 -6.27
N GLU A 142 11.18 -25.01 -7.51
CA GLU A 142 12.52 -24.50 -7.83
C GLU A 142 12.57 -22.97 -7.87
N ASP A 143 11.47 -22.30 -8.26
CA ASP A 143 11.36 -20.84 -8.31
C ASP A 143 11.23 -20.20 -6.91
N GLU A 144 10.69 -20.95 -5.93
CA GLU A 144 10.56 -20.51 -4.53
C GLU A 144 11.89 -20.44 -3.75
N GLN A 145 13.00 -20.92 -4.34
CA GLN A 145 14.31 -21.06 -3.68
C GLN A 145 15.28 -19.91 -3.95
N LEU A 146 14.91 -18.94 -4.79
CA LEU A 146 15.75 -17.77 -5.07
C LEU A 146 15.80 -16.84 -3.86
N LEU A 147 16.95 -16.87 -3.17
CA LEU A 147 17.34 -15.79 -2.25
C LEU A 147 17.30 -14.48 -3.04
N THR A 148 16.60 -13.46 -2.54
CA THR A 148 16.64 -12.12 -3.14
C THR A 148 17.60 -11.23 -2.36
N GLY A 149 17.85 -11.55 -1.08
CA GLY A 149 18.99 -11.07 -0.32
C GLY A 149 19.08 -9.55 -0.16
N GLU A 150 18.02 -8.79 -0.44
CA GLU A 150 18.08 -7.31 -0.46
C GLU A 150 18.12 -6.69 0.93
N THR A 151 17.74 -7.46 1.97
CA THR A 151 17.88 -7.06 3.37
C THR A 151 18.35 -8.23 4.24
N CYS A 152 19.13 -7.90 5.28
CA CYS A 152 19.52 -8.87 6.29
C CYS A 152 19.72 -8.22 7.67
N VAL A 153 19.25 -8.89 8.73
CA VAL A 153 19.31 -8.39 10.11
C VAL A 153 19.86 -9.46 11.05
N ILE A 154 20.52 -9.05 12.13
CA ILE A 154 21.05 -9.96 13.15
C ILE A 154 20.21 -9.83 14.42
N LEU A 155 19.78 -10.97 14.96
CA LEU A 155 19.16 -11.04 16.28
C LEU A 155 19.61 -12.32 16.98
N ASN A 156 20.07 -12.20 18.23
CA ASN A 156 20.44 -13.35 19.07
C ASN A 156 21.39 -14.36 18.39
N ASN A 157 22.47 -13.86 17.75
CA ASN A 157 23.45 -14.65 16.98
C ASN A 157 22.88 -15.40 15.78
N LYS A 158 21.69 -15.03 15.31
CA LYS A 158 21.11 -15.53 14.07
C LYS A 158 21.05 -14.41 13.05
N LEU A 159 21.41 -14.73 11.81
CA LEU A 159 21.26 -13.85 10.65
C LEU A 159 19.94 -14.20 9.96
N TYR A 160 19.06 -13.22 9.84
CA TYR A 160 17.81 -13.31 9.11
C TYR A 160 17.99 -12.60 7.78
N THR A 161 17.68 -13.29 6.69
CA THR A 161 17.57 -12.71 5.35
C THR A 161 16.33 -13.28 4.69
N TYR A 162 15.97 -12.81 3.50
CA TYR A 162 14.74 -13.20 2.85
C TYR A 162 14.94 -13.65 1.40
N SER A 163 13.99 -14.45 0.97
CA SER A 163 13.67 -14.86 -0.40
C SER A 163 12.24 -14.42 -0.68
N VAL A 164 11.76 -14.58 -1.92
CA VAL A 164 10.40 -14.17 -2.32
C VAL A 164 9.33 -14.69 -1.34
N PHE A 165 9.40 -15.97 -0.95
CA PHE A 165 8.37 -16.62 -0.13
C PHE A 165 8.83 -17.03 1.29
N HIS A 166 10.13 -16.96 1.59
CA HIS A 166 10.68 -17.46 2.85
C HIS A 166 11.67 -16.48 3.48
N VAL A 167 11.68 -16.44 4.81
CA VAL A 167 12.79 -15.87 5.59
C VAL A 167 13.75 -17.00 5.94
N ILE A 168 15.01 -16.82 5.56
CA ILE A 168 16.09 -17.79 5.78
C ILE A 168 16.89 -17.32 6.99
N VAL A 169 17.10 -18.25 7.92
CA VAL A 169 17.78 -17.99 9.18
C VAL A 169 19.05 -18.81 9.25
N PHE A 170 20.19 -18.15 9.40
CA PHE A 170 21.51 -18.76 9.58
C PHE A 170 21.97 -18.64 11.03
N ASP A 171 22.54 -19.70 11.58
CA ASP A 171 23.26 -19.63 12.85
C ASP A 171 24.67 -19.04 12.62
N ILE A 172 24.95 -17.87 13.20
CA ILE A 172 26.24 -17.18 13.00
C ILE A 172 27.41 -18.00 13.56
N PRO A 173 27.36 -18.58 14.78
CA PRO A 173 28.42 -19.47 15.27
C PRO A 173 28.76 -20.63 14.30
N SER A 174 27.74 -21.26 13.71
CA SER A 174 27.92 -22.31 12.70
C SER A 174 28.56 -21.77 11.42
N LEU A 175 28.11 -20.61 10.94
CA LEU A 175 28.69 -19.89 9.80
C LEU A 175 30.18 -19.59 10.02
N LEU A 176 30.55 -19.17 11.24
CA LEU A 176 31.94 -18.91 11.64
C LEU A 176 32.77 -20.20 11.72
N ALA A 177 32.15 -21.34 12.03
CA ALA A 177 32.78 -22.66 11.97
C ALA A 177 32.89 -23.22 10.53
N GLY A 178 32.43 -22.48 9.52
CA GLY A 178 32.37 -22.92 8.13
C GLY A 178 31.30 -23.99 7.87
N GLN A 179 30.35 -24.13 8.80
CA GLN A 179 29.19 -25.02 8.67
C GLN A 179 27.99 -24.20 8.20
N ILE A 180 27.20 -24.77 7.29
CA ILE A 180 25.95 -24.17 6.83
C ILE A 180 24.83 -24.86 7.61
N ASP A 181 24.43 -24.24 8.72
CA ASP A 181 23.23 -24.59 9.46
C ASP A 181 22.19 -23.48 9.24
N MET A 182 21.13 -23.81 8.52
CA MET A 182 20.09 -22.87 8.13
C MET A 182 18.71 -23.51 8.24
N ARG A 183 17.71 -22.66 8.47
CA ARG A 183 16.30 -23.03 8.49
C ARG A 183 15.46 -21.97 7.78
N THR A 184 14.30 -22.36 7.29
CA THR A 184 13.33 -21.47 6.65
C THR A 184 12.14 -21.22 7.54
N ILE A 185 11.60 -20.02 7.44
CA ILE A 185 10.32 -19.63 8.00
C ILE A 185 9.49 -19.14 6.81
N LYS A 186 8.31 -19.72 6.60
CA LYS A 186 7.39 -19.24 5.56
C LYS A 186 7.09 -17.77 5.84
N ALA A 187 7.40 -16.90 4.89
CA ALA A 187 6.99 -15.51 5.00
C ALA A 187 5.46 -15.44 4.83
N PRO A 188 4.76 -14.50 5.47
CA PRO A 188 3.37 -14.21 5.13
C PRO A 188 3.26 -14.01 3.63
N MET A 189 2.16 -14.39 2.99
CA MET A 189 1.93 -13.98 1.59
C MET A 189 1.44 -12.53 1.53
N HIS A 190 1.53 -11.93 0.36
CA HIS A 190 1.11 -10.56 0.12
C HIS A 190 -0.39 -10.41 0.39
N THR A 191 -0.81 -9.23 0.87
CA THR A 191 -2.22 -8.84 0.79
C THR A 191 -2.55 -8.62 -0.69
N ILE A 192 -3.70 -9.09 -1.16
CA ILE A 192 -4.05 -9.22 -2.59
C ILE A 192 -4.40 -7.85 -3.19
N TYR A 193 -3.42 -6.97 -3.40
CA TYR A 193 -3.67 -5.76 -4.17
C TYR A 193 -3.74 -6.11 -5.66
N PRO A 194 -4.88 -5.84 -6.32
CA PRO A 194 -4.97 -6.09 -7.75
C PRO A 194 -3.87 -5.30 -8.46
N LEU A 195 -3.17 -5.89 -9.44
CA LEU A 195 -2.13 -5.21 -10.24
C LEU A 195 -0.87 -4.70 -9.50
N THR A 196 -0.60 -5.09 -8.24
CA THR A 196 0.63 -4.61 -7.60
C THR A 196 1.83 -5.49 -7.83
N ASP A 197 2.92 -4.87 -8.27
CA ASP A 197 4.25 -5.43 -8.06
C ASP A 197 4.68 -5.18 -6.61
N MET A 198 5.17 -6.22 -5.94
CA MET A 198 5.86 -6.04 -4.66
C MET A 198 7.18 -5.31 -4.94
N VAL A 199 7.24 -4.02 -4.59
CA VAL A 199 8.39 -3.15 -4.89
C VAL A 199 9.60 -3.51 -4.05
N SER A 200 9.37 -3.73 -2.76
CA SER A 200 10.45 -3.89 -1.82
C SER A 200 9.99 -4.59 -0.55
N THR A 201 10.81 -5.54 -0.11
CA THR A 201 10.66 -6.22 1.17
C THR A 201 11.85 -5.90 2.07
N HIS A 202 11.55 -5.47 3.30
CA HIS A 202 12.56 -5.10 4.29
C HIS A 202 12.42 -5.90 5.58
N LEU A 203 13.50 -6.54 5.98
CA LEU A 203 13.67 -7.02 7.35
C LEU A 203 14.25 -5.91 8.22
N VAL A 204 13.66 -5.73 9.41
CA VAL A 204 14.09 -4.72 10.38
C VAL A 204 14.20 -5.37 11.75
N GLU A 205 15.37 -5.25 12.40
CA GLU A 205 15.48 -5.56 13.82
C GLU A 205 15.07 -4.33 14.63
N SER A 206 14.21 -4.53 15.62
CA SER A 206 13.81 -3.46 16.52
C SER A 206 13.45 -4.01 17.89
N CYS A 207 14.20 -3.59 18.91
CA CYS A 207 13.94 -3.92 20.31
C CYS A 207 13.83 -5.44 20.55
N GLY A 208 14.71 -6.23 19.93
CA GLY A 208 14.76 -7.67 20.11
C GLY A 208 13.72 -8.45 19.31
N HIS A 209 13.04 -7.81 18.37
CA HIS A 209 12.07 -8.42 17.48
C HIS A 209 12.49 -8.23 16.02
N VAL A 210 12.11 -9.18 15.16
CA VAL A 210 12.29 -9.06 13.70
C VAL A 210 10.96 -8.70 13.08
N TYR A 211 10.95 -7.60 12.33
CA TYR A 211 9.82 -7.15 11.54
C TYR A 211 10.08 -7.41 10.06
N LEU A 212 9.01 -7.74 9.34
CA LEU A 212 8.96 -7.81 7.88
C LEU A 212 8.04 -6.70 7.40
N VAL A 213 8.58 -5.77 6.63
CA VAL A 213 7.82 -4.67 6.01
C VAL A 213 7.77 -4.90 4.51
N ARG A 214 6.57 -4.90 3.95
CA ARG A 214 6.34 -5.05 2.51
C ARG A 214 5.68 -3.81 1.96
N MET A 215 6.19 -3.33 0.83
CA MET A 215 5.71 -2.13 0.14
C MET A 215 5.16 -2.53 -1.23
N TYR A 216 4.01 -1.97 -1.59
CA TYR A 216 3.29 -2.30 -2.83
C TYR A 216 3.15 -1.06 -3.72
N ASN A 217 3.34 -1.20 -5.03
CA ASN A 217 3.02 -0.20 -6.06
C ASN A 217 2.35 -0.85 -7.27
N TYR A 218 1.89 -0.05 -8.22
CA TYR A 218 1.44 -0.53 -9.52
C TYR A 218 2.55 -0.29 -10.55
N GLU A 219 3.03 -1.33 -11.25
CA GLU A 219 3.86 -1.24 -12.47
C GLU A 219 4.86 -0.06 -12.50
N ARG A 220 5.85 -0.09 -11.58
CA ARG A 220 6.89 0.97 -11.41
C ARG A 220 6.39 2.38 -11.01
N GLY A 221 5.12 2.51 -10.65
CA GLY A 221 4.51 3.74 -10.14
C GLY A 221 4.71 3.97 -8.64
N PRO A 222 4.01 4.96 -8.06
CA PRO A 222 4.21 5.33 -6.66
C PRO A 222 3.71 4.24 -5.70
N ILE A 223 4.32 4.17 -4.52
CA ILE A 223 3.84 3.29 -3.44
C ILE A 223 2.37 3.59 -3.11
N ILE A 224 1.57 2.54 -2.99
CA ILE A 224 0.15 2.62 -2.70
C ILE A 224 -0.24 2.05 -1.34
N ASN A 225 0.54 1.08 -0.84
CA ASN A 225 0.22 0.37 0.38
C ASN A 225 1.45 -0.29 1.02
N MET A 226 1.26 -0.76 2.25
CA MET A 226 2.30 -1.41 3.04
C MET A 226 1.71 -2.39 4.06
N ASP A 227 2.39 -3.52 4.25
CA ASP A 227 2.14 -4.44 5.37
C ASP A 227 3.34 -4.54 6.30
N ILE A 228 3.05 -4.77 7.59
CA ILE A 228 4.06 -5.01 8.62
C ILE A 228 3.70 -6.27 9.40
N TYR A 229 4.67 -7.16 9.53
CA TYR A 229 4.57 -8.37 10.33
C TYR A 229 5.68 -8.43 11.36
N CYS A 230 5.39 -8.95 12.53
CA CYS A 230 6.36 -9.25 13.58
C CYS A 230 6.54 -10.77 13.69
N LEU A 231 7.78 -11.24 13.78
CA LEU A 231 8.10 -12.65 13.95
C LEU A 231 8.14 -13.03 15.43
N ASP A 232 7.29 -13.97 15.83
CA ASP A 232 7.51 -14.74 17.06
C ASP A 232 8.61 -15.78 16.82
N THR A 233 9.83 -15.44 17.25
CA THR A 233 11.02 -16.29 17.09
C THR A 233 10.96 -17.61 17.87
N SER A 234 10.00 -17.78 18.79
CA SER A 234 9.83 -19.01 19.56
C SER A 234 8.93 -20.03 18.86
N SER A 235 7.94 -19.56 18.09
CA SER A 235 6.98 -20.41 17.37
C SER A 235 7.14 -20.38 15.85
N ASP A 236 8.04 -19.52 15.33
CA ASP A 236 8.24 -19.25 13.90
C ASP A 236 6.96 -18.81 13.18
N LYS A 237 6.11 -18.06 13.89
CA LYS A 237 4.86 -17.53 13.36
C LYS A 237 4.96 -16.02 13.20
N TRP A 238 4.41 -15.55 12.09
CA TRP A 238 4.25 -14.13 11.81
C TRP A 238 2.88 -13.66 12.28
N SER A 239 2.84 -12.48 12.89
CA SER A 239 1.60 -11.75 13.15
C SER A 239 1.64 -10.38 12.48
N ARG A 240 0.60 -10.03 11.72
CA ARG A 240 0.43 -8.66 11.20
C ARG A 240 0.30 -7.71 12.39
N VAL A 241 0.94 -6.55 12.33
CA VAL A 241 0.93 -5.56 13.43
C VAL A 241 0.49 -4.19 12.91
N ASP A 242 -0.29 -3.48 13.71
CA ASP A 242 -0.73 -2.09 13.46
C ASP A 242 0.13 -1.06 14.21
N SER A 243 1.11 -1.52 15.00
CA SER A 243 1.98 -0.64 15.74
C SER A 243 3.39 -1.20 15.91
N ILE A 244 4.36 -0.31 15.78
CA ILE A 244 5.78 -0.50 16.15
C ILE A 244 6.14 0.27 17.43
N GLY A 245 5.14 0.80 18.14
CA GLY A 245 5.29 1.54 19.40
C GLY A 245 6.02 2.88 19.23
N GLU A 246 6.93 3.20 20.16
CA GLU A 246 7.70 4.45 20.18
C GLU A 246 8.81 4.53 19.11
N ARG A 247 8.83 3.57 18.18
CA ARG A 247 9.86 3.42 17.16
C ARG A 247 9.49 4.15 15.88
N ALA A 248 10.52 4.44 15.09
CA ALA A 248 10.39 4.85 13.70
C ALA A 248 11.34 4.01 12.85
N PHE A 249 10.85 3.48 11.72
CA PHE A 249 11.69 2.73 10.78
C PHE A 249 12.08 3.62 9.60
N PHE A 250 13.34 3.51 9.18
CA PHE A 250 13.90 4.25 8.06
C PHE A 250 14.38 3.24 7.01
N LEU A 251 13.65 3.18 5.90
CA LEU A 251 13.73 2.13 4.89
C LEU A 251 14.10 2.72 3.52
N SER A 252 14.96 2.00 2.81
CA SER A 252 15.36 2.23 1.42
C SER A 252 16.00 0.94 0.90
N HIS A 253 16.31 0.85 -0.38
CA HIS A 253 17.01 -0.31 -0.93
C HIS A 253 18.35 -0.61 -0.23
N LYS A 254 19.02 0.40 0.34
CA LYS A 254 20.34 0.25 0.99
C LYS A 254 20.40 0.66 2.48
N CYS A 255 19.25 0.78 3.15
CA CYS A 255 19.16 1.10 4.58
C CYS A 255 17.83 0.60 5.16
N TYR A 256 17.87 -0.08 6.30
CA TYR A 256 16.71 -0.68 6.98
C TYR A 256 16.88 -0.62 8.51
N THR A 257 16.94 0.59 9.05
CA THR A 257 17.20 0.81 10.49
C THR A 257 15.93 1.16 11.27
N SER A 258 15.94 0.86 12.57
CA SER A 258 14.92 1.25 13.55
C SER A 258 15.54 2.16 14.59
N VAL A 259 14.85 3.26 14.93
CA VAL A 259 15.29 4.21 15.96
C VAL A 259 14.18 4.55 16.94
N CYS A 260 14.58 5.05 18.11
CA CYS A 260 13.64 5.71 19.03
C CYS A 260 13.18 7.01 18.39
N ALA A 261 11.88 7.16 18.15
CA ALA A 261 11.35 8.31 17.44
C ALA A 261 11.59 9.63 18.20
N MET A 262 11.49 9.59 19.54
CA MET A 262 11.78 10.73 20.40
C MET A 262 13.24 11.19 20.27
N ASP A 263 14.19 10.26 20.27
CA ASP A 263 15.62 10.58 20.15
C ASP A 263 15.96 11.15 18.76
N ALA A 264 15.33 10.62 17.71
CA ALA A 264 15.47 11.11 16.34
C ALA A 264 14.69 12.41 16.07
N GLY A 265 13.78 12.81 16.95
CA GLY A 265 12.92 13.99 16.77
C GLY A 265 11.90 13.82 15.64
N VAL A 266 11.42 12.60 15.43
CA VAL A 266 10.41 12.25 14.41
C VAL A 266 9.14 11.70 15.07
N SER A 267 8.06 11.57 14.29
CA SER A 267 6.84 10.92 14.79
C SER A 267 7.11 9.44 15.12
N CYS A 268 6.65 8.99 16.30
CA CYS A 268 6.60 7.56 16.63
C CYS A 268 5.57 6.83 15.78
N ASN A 269 5.63 5.50 15.84
CA ASN A 269 4.73 4.62 15.11
C ASN A 269 4.65 4.95 13.60
N CYS A 270 5.80 5.27 13.01
CA CYS A 270 5.91 5.72 11.62
C CYS A 270 7.03 5.00 10.86
N ILE A 271 6.82 4.82 9.56
CA ILE A 271 7.84 4.30 8.64
C ILE A 271 8.16 5.38 7.61
N TYR A 272 9.44 5.68 7.43
CA TYR A 272 9.96 6.62 6.46
C TYR A 272 10.65 5.84 5.35
N TYR A 273 10.20 6.00 4.11
CA TYR A 273 10.66 5.19 2.98
C TYR A 273 11.13 6.06 1.81
N VAL A 274 12.22 5.65 1.17
CA VAL A 274 12.70 6.25 -0.09
C VAL A 274 12.90 5.14 -1.13
N PRO A 275 12.18 5.19 -2.27
CA PRO A 275 12.33 4.24 -3.36
C PRO A 275 13.72 4.28 -4.02
N CYS A 276 14.06 3.22 -4.75
CA CYS A 276 15.33 3.08 -5.46
C CYS A 276 15.31 3.65 -6.89
N SER A 277 14.16 3.97 -7.46
CA SER A 277 14.02 4.29 -8.90
C SER A 277 14.26 5.77 -9.23
N ASP A 278 14.95 6.00 -10.34
CA ASP A 278 15.08 7.32 -10.99
C ASP A 278 13.77 7.76 -11.70
N GLU A 279 12.82 6.83 -11.87
CA GLU A 279 11.54 7.03 -12.55
C GLU A 279 10.42 7.51 -11.61
N ASP A 280 10.51 7.21 -10.31
CA ASP A 280 9.66 7.86 -9.30
C ASP A 280 10.15 9.30 -9.11
N GLU A 281 9.24 10.26 -8.91
CA GLU A 281 9.50 11.69 -8.72
C GLU A 281 10.27 12.05 -7.42
N ARG A 282 11.30 11.27 -7.06
CA ARG A 282 12.17 11.42 -5.89
C ARG A 282 11.33 11.73 -4.63
N ARG A 283 10.32 10.88 -4.39
CA ARG A 283 9.36 11.03 -3.28
C ARG A 283 9.90 10.38 -2.01
N ILE A 284 9.90 11.13 -0.90
CA ILE A 284 10.05 10.57 0.45
C ILE A 284 8.65 10.27 0.97
N TYR A 285 8.42 9.01 1.31
CA TYR A 285 7.16 8.56 1.91
C TYR A 285 7.26 8.53 3.43
N LYS A 286 6.16 8.88 4.09
CA LYS A 286 5.93 8.67 5.52
C LYS A 286 4.60 7.95 5.70
N PHE A 287 4.65 6.75 6.27
CA PHE A 287 3.52 5.96 6.70
C PHE A 287 3.31 6.21 8.20
N CYS A 288 2.10 6.61 8.60
CA CYS A 288 1.68 6.78 9.98
C CYS A 288 0.73 5.65 10.34
N LEU A 289 1.15 4.81 11.28
CA LEU A 289 0.38 3.62 11.66
C LEU A 289 -0.74 3.93 12.65
N ASP A 290 -0.72 5.10 13.30
CA ASP A 290 -1.77 5.53 14.24
C ASP A 290 -3.11 5.80 13.56
N ASP A 291 -3.08 6.34 12.33
CA ASP A 291 -4.25 6.67 11.52
C ASP A 291 -4.30 5.90 10.18
N ASN A 292 -3.38 4.96 9.98
CA ASN A 292 -3.23 4.14 8.78
C ASN A 292 -3.16 4.96 7.48
N THR A 293 -2.36 6.03 7.49
CA THR A 293 -2.20 6.95 6.35
C THR A 293 -0.78 7.02 5.82
N MET A 294 -0.66 7.40 4.56
CA MET A 294 0.58 7.71 3.88
C MET A 294 0.60 9.19 3.46
N THR A 295 1.75 9.82 3.63
CA THR A 295 2.07 11.14 3.08
C THR A 295 3.35 11.02 2.27
N PHE A 296 3.55 11.90 1.30
CA PHE A 296 4.82 11.96 0.59
C PHE A 296 5.25 13.41 0.37
N ARG A 297 6.56 13.58 0.15
CA ARG A 297 7.16 14.85 -0.29
C ARG A 297 8.05 14.58 -1.49
N SER A 298 7.81 15.26 -2.60
CA SER A 298 8.71 15.23 -3.75
C SER A 298 9.96 16.07 -3.45
N ILE A 299 11.12 15.56 -3.83
CA ILE A 299 12.39 16.28 -3.74
C ILE A 299 12.82 16.68 -5.15
N SER A 300 13.04 17.98 -5.36
CA SER A 300 13.72 18.46 -6.56
C SER A 300 15.22 18.32 -6.33
N ILE A 301 15.83 17.35 -7.01
CA ILE A 301 17.29 17.22 -7.13
C ILE A 301 17.59 17.43 -8.61
N GLU A 302 18.61 18.22 -8.94
CA GLU A 302 19.03 18.39 -10.34
C GLU A 302 19.40 17.04 -10.96
N HIS A 303 19.10 16.83 -12.25
CA HIS A 303 19.49 15.60 -12.92
C HIS A 303 21.02 15.51 -12.93
N THR A 304 21.56 14.53 -12.21
CA THR A 304 22.98 14.19 -12.27
C THR A 304 23.17 13.15 -13.36
N GLU A 305 24.20 13.30 -14.20
CA GLU A 305 24.64 12.29 -15.18
C GLU A 305 25.19 11.00 -14.52
N HIS A 306 25.05 10.86 -13.21
CA HIS A 306 25.58 9.78 -12.38
C HIS A 306 24.47 9.15 -11.55
N GLU A 307 24.61 7.84 -11.31
CA GLU A 307 23.71 7.08 -10.45
C GLU A 307 23.70 7.65 -9.03
N SER A 308 22.50 8.00 -8.57
CA SER A 308 22.28 8.48 -7.22
C SER A 308 21.89 7.31 -6.31
N ILE A 309 22.50 7.24 -5.13
CA ILE A 309 22.11 6.27 -4.11
C ILE A 309 21.31 7.01 -3.05
N PHE A 310 20.10 6.55 -2.80
CA PHE A 310 19.24 7.06 -1.74
C PHE A 310 19.29 6.13 -0.54
N CYS A 311 19.76 6.64 0.60
CA CYS A 311 19.75 5.93 1.86
C CYS A 311 19.54 6.89 3.03
N TRP A 312 18.95 6.38 4.11
CA TRP A 312 18.79 7.15 5.33
C TRP A 312 20.06 7.14 6.17
N PHE A 313 20.46 8.32 6.61
CA PHE A 313 21.45 8.52 7.65
C PHE A 313 20.74 9.10 8.87
N VAL A 314 20.74 8.36 10.00
CA VAL A 314 20.06 8.78 11.22
C VAL A 314 21.10 8.99 12.33
N PRO A 315 21.61 10.23 12.51
CA PRO A 315 22.60 10.51 13.53
C PRO A 315 21.97 10.35 14.92
N ARG A 316 22.63 9.62 15.82
CA ARG A 316 22.19 9.56 17.22
C ARG A 316 22.47 10.91 17.86
N ARG A 317 21.41 11.58 18.32
CA ARG A 317 21.60 12.74 19.18
C ARG A 317 22.28 12.29 20.46
N THR A 318 23.56 12.65 20.61
CA THR A 318 24.17 12.73 21.95
C THR A 318 23.25 13.61 22.79
N ARG A 319 22.78 13.12 23.96
CA ARG A 319 21.87 13.75 24.94
C ARG A 319 22.15 15.22 25.35
N LYS A 320 23.10 15.93 24.74
CA LYS A 320 23.58 17.24 25.15
C LYS A 320 22.71 18.45 24.76
N MET A 321 21.69 18.32 23.92
CA MET A 321 20.82 19.46 23.52
C MET A 321 19.32 19.19 23.63
N ILE A 322 18.89 18.44 24.66
CA ILE A 322 17.50 18.49 25.14
C ILE A 322 17.55 18.81 26.65
N ARG A 323 18.00 20.02 26.99
CA ARG A 323 17.78 20.60 28.32
C ARG A 323 17.05 21.95 28.28
N ASP A 324 16.81 22.52 27.10
CA ASP A 324 16.24 23.88 27.00
C ASP A 324 14.80 23.96 26.49
N PHE A 325 14.09 22.83 26.39
CA PHE A 325 12.63 22.82 26.28
C PHE A 325 12.01 21.75 27.19
N SER A 326 12.32 21.82 28.48
CA SER A 326 11.43 21.29 29.52
C SER A 326 10.66 22.43 30.16
N LEU A 327 9.54 22.80 29.55
CA LEU A 327 8.43 23.39 30.29
C LEU A 327 7.13 22.79 29.75
N SER A 328 6.77 21.65 30.30
CA SER A 328 5.36 21.31 30.48
C SER A 328 4.72 22.40 31.35
N PRO A 329 3.45 22.72 31.12
CA PRO A 329 2.54 22.68 32.24
C PRO A 329 1.68 21.44 32.09
N THR A 330 1.92 20.50 32.99
CA THR A 330 0.92 19.57 33.51
C THR A 330 -0.42 20.30 33.60
N ILE A 331 -1.41 19.89 32.80
CA ILE A 331 -2.80 20.23 33.09
C ILE A 331 -3.16 19.40 34.32
N VAL A 332 -3.09 20.07 35.47
CA VAL A 332 -3.74 19.61 36.69
C VAL A 332 -5.23 19.52 36.38
N LEU A 333 -5.78 18.32 36.45
CA LEU A 333 -7.22 18.13 36.51
C LEU A 333 -7.70 18.79 37.80
N ASN A 334 -8.25 20.00 37.69
CA ASN A 334 -9.12 20.55 38.72
C ASN A 334 -10.42 19.75 38.66
N GLU A 335 -10.53 18.76 39.54
CA GLU A 335 -11.82 18.34 40.07
C GLU A 335 -12.36 19.52 40.88
N ASP A 336 -13.30 20.27 40.29
CA ASP A 336 -14.34 20.98 41.02
C ASP A 336 -15.36 21.56 40.03
N SER A 337 -16.44 20.83 39.83
CA SER A 337 -17.73 21.44 39.53
C SER A 337 -18.80 20.67 40.30
N ASP A 338 -19.26 21.30 41.39
CA ASP A 338 -20.40 20.93 42.21
C ASP A 338 -21.60 20.46 41.38
N TYR A 339 -21.87 19.16 41.39
CA TYR A 339 -23.22 18.66 41.18
C TYR A 339 -23.88 18.55 42.54
N LYS A 340 -24.73 19.54 42.85
CA LYS A 340 -25.70 19.45 43.95
C LYS A 340 -26.51 18.17 43.78
N VAL A 341 -26.33 17.24 44.71
CA VAL A 341 -27.32 16.22 45.04
C VAL A 341 -28.57 16.95 45.54
N LEU A 342 -29.54 17.14 44.66
CA LEU A 342 -30.90 17.45 45.07
C LEU A 342 -31.52 16.14 45.58
N THR A 343 -31.70 16.11 46.89
CA THR A 343 -32.46 15.11 47.63
C THR A 343 -33.84 14.88 47.01
N GLU A 344 -34.24 13.60 47.02
CA GLU A 344 -35.58 13.13 46.66
C GLU A 344 -36.68 13.93 47.36
N GLU A 345 -37.36 14.79 46.61
CA GLU A 345 -38.71 15.23 46.95
C GLU A 345 -39.65 14.86 45.80
N LYS A 346 -40.55 13.93 46.13
CA LYS A 346 -41.79 13.53 45.46
C LYS A 346 -42.18 14.39 44.25
N ILE A 347 -41.78 13.93 43.07
CA ILE A 347 -42.50 14.24 41.83
C ILE A 347 -43.40 13.05 41.53
N THR A 348 -44.70 13.32 41.60
CA THR A 348 -45.81 12.48 41.16
C THR A 348 -45.49 11.71 39.88
N ARG A 349 -45.84 10.42 39.85
CA ARG A 349 -45.80 9.54 38.67
C ARG A 349 -46.45 10.21 37.45
N ASN A 350 -45.65 10.90 36.65
CA ASN A 350 -45.95 11.12 35.25
C ASN A 350 -45.42 9.89 34.53
N THR A 351 -46.32 9.06 34.04
CA THR A 351 -46.04 8.01 33.07
C THR A 351 -45.33 8.65 31.87
N SER A 352 -44.00 8.54 31.77
CA SER A 352 -43.32 8.90 30.53
C SER A 352 -43.85 7.96 29.46
N ARG A 353 -44.62 8.49 28.51
CA ARG A 353 -45.04 7.69 27.36
C ARG A 353 -43.79 7.15 26.68
N PRO A 354 -43.72 5.86 26.36
CA PRO A 354 -42.58 5.31 25.63
C PRO A 354 -42.43 6.04 24.30
N TRP A 355 -41.20 6.26 23.84
CA TRP A 355 -40.87 6.94 22.59
C TRP A 355 -41.55 6.33 21.35
N THR A 356 -42.00 5.08 21.46
CA THR A 356 -42.85 4.38 20.48
C THR A 356 -44.24 5.00 20.29
N ASP A 357 -44.70 5.87 21.19
CA ASP A 357 -46.01 6.52 21.12
C ASP A 357 -45.99 7.83 20.31
N LEU A 358 -44.82 8.28 19.82
CA LEU A 358 -44.76 9.41 18.89
C LEU A 358 -45.42 9.00 17.55
N PRO A 359 -46.25 9.86 16.94
CA PRO A 359 -46.84 9.56 15.63
C PRO A 359 -45.77 9.32 14.56
N MET A 360 -45.93 8.24 13.77
CA MET A 360 -45.03 7.91 12.63
C MET A 360 -44.76 9.09 11.70
N ARG A 361 -45.78 9.93 11.48
CA ARG A 361 -45.68 11.13 10.64
C ARG A 361 -44.66 12.17 11.13
N LEU A 362 -44.34 12.20 12.43
CA LEU A 362 -43.27 13.06 12.95
C LEU A 362 -41.90 12.44 12.68
N PHE A 363 -41.78 11.11 12.76
CA PHE A 363 -40.54 10.40 12.42
C PHE A 363 -40.20 10.52 10.94
N GLU A 364 -41.17 10.50 10.04
CA GLU A 364 -40.97 10.74 8.60
C GLU A 364 -40.38 12.13 8.28
N LEU A 365 -40.55 13.12 9.18
CA LEU A 365 -40.01 14.47 9.00
C LEU A 365 -38.58 14.62 9.53
N LEU A 366 -38.17 13.81 10.51
CA LEU A 366 -36.84 13.94 11.13
C LEU A 366 -35.69 13.75 10.13
N PRO A 367 -35.72 12.77 9.21
CA PRO A 367 -34.68 12.59 8.20
C PRO A 367 -34.45 13.82 7.31
N GLN A 368 -35.43 14.72 7.20
CA GLN A 368 -35.29 15.96 6.44
C GLN A 368 -34.43 17.00 7.17
N HIS A 369 -34.36 16.94 8.50
CA HIS A 369 -33.77 17.99 9.34
C HIS A 369 -32.46 17.61 10.04
N VAL A 370 -32.06 16.34 10.02
CA VAL A 370 -30.82 15.87 10.67
C VAL A 370 -29.77 15.40 9.66
N SER A 371 -28.51 15.25 10.07
CA SER A 371 -27.43 14.74 9.20
C SER A 371 -27.71 13.29 8.76
N LEU A 372 -27.03 12.79 7.72
CA LEU A 372 -27.13 11.36 7.36
C LEU A 372 -26.71 10.48 8.53
N VAL A 373 -25.66 10.87 9.26
CA VAL A 373 -25.15 10.18 10.45
C VAL A 373 -26.21 10.07 11.55
N ASP A 374 -26.93 11.16 11.79
CA ASP A 374 -28.01 11.15 12.78
C ASP A 374 -29.23 10.37 12.31
N CYS A 375 -29.49 10.31 11.00
CA CYS A 375 -30.50 9.40 10.43
C CYS A 375 -30.14 7.94 10.73
N VAL A 376 -28.88 7.55 10.51
CA VAL A 376 -28.40 6.18 10.79
C VAL A 376 -28.62 5.83 12.26
N ARG A 377 -28.23 6.74 13.17
CA ARG A 377 -28.42 6.57 14.62
C ARG A 377 -29.90 6.49 14.99
N LEU A 378 -30.75 7.29 14.34
CA LEU A 378 -32.19 7.30 14.54
C LEU A 378 -32.81 5.93 14.17
N PHE A 379 -32.43 5.38 13.02
CA PHE A 379 -32.99 4.10 12.55
C PHE A 379 -32.50 2.89 13.35
N ALA A 380 -31.33 2.99 13.97
CA ALA A 380 -30.82 1.96 14.89
C ALA A 380 -31.63 1.84 16.21
N VAL A 381 -32.50 2.81 16.54
CA VAL A 381 -33.23 2.83 17.82
C VAL A 381 -34.26 1.70 17.92
N CYS A 382 -35.11 1.53 16.91
CA CYS A 382 -36.11 0.45 16.88
C CYS A 382 -36.64 0.16 15.47
N LYS A 383 -37.23 -1.03 15.28
CA LYS A 383 -37.81 -1.45 14.00
C LYS A 383 -38.84 -0.46 13.44
N ALA A 384 -39.67 0.14 14.30
CA ALA A 384 -40.69 1.09 13.86
C ALA A 384 -40.07 2.37 13.26
N TRP A 385 -38.96 2.85 13.80
CA TRP A 385 -38.29 4.05 13.30
C TRP A 385 -37.53 3.76 12.01
N ASN A 386 -36.95 2.56 11.89
CA ASN A 386 -36.28 2.11 10.67
C ASN A 386 -37.22 2.06 9.45
N LEU A 387 -38.53 1.91 9.65
CA LEU A 387 -39.53 2.00 8.56
C LEU A 387 -39.58 3.38 7.90
N THR A 388 -38.98 4.42 8.51
CA THR A 388 -38.92 5.77 7.93
C THR A 388 -37.61 6.04 7.17
N SER A 389 -36.76 5.03 6.96
CA SER A 389 -35.52 5.14 6.18
C SER A 389 -35.77 5.58 4.73
N ASP A 390 -36.91 5.20 4.15
CA ASP A 390 -37.34 5.66 2.81
C ASP A 390 -37.65 7.17 2.76
N SER A 391 -37.78 7.85 3.91
CA SER A 391 -38.03 9.29 4.00
C SER A 391 -36.75 10.14 3.98
N ILE A 392 -35.56 9.52 3.88
CA ILE A 392 -34.31 10.26 3.73
C ILE A 392 -34.32 11.00 2.40
N PRO A 393 -34.08 12.33 2.39
CA PRO A 393 -33.94 13.08 1.15
C PRO A 393 -32.80 12.51 0.30
N LYS A 394 -33.05 12.30 -0.99
CA LYS A 394 -32.07 11.75 -1.94
C LYS A 394 -30.80 12.61 -2.02
N GLU A 395 -30.90 13.89 -1.69
CA GLU A 395 -29.80 14.84 -1.63
C GLU A 395 -28.80 14.51 -0.50
N LYS A 396 -29.22 13.77 0.54
CA LYS A 396 -28.37 13.35 1.66
C LYS A 396 -27.64 12.03 1.42
N ILE A 397 -28.13 11.23 0.47
CA ILE A 397 -27.51 9.97 0.09
C ILE A 397 -26.48 10.29 -0.98
N TRP A 398 -25.20 10.13 -0.66
CA TRP A 398 -24.09 10.46 -1.54
C TRP A 398 -22.89 9.58 -1.21
N PRO A 399 -21.92 9.35 -2.11
CA PRO A 399 -20.65 8.71 -1.79
C PRO A 399 -19.90 9.36 -0.60
N TRP A 400 -19.53 8.54 0.38
CA TRP A 400 -18.64 8.86 1.49
C TRP A 400 -17.38 7.99 1.38
N LEU A 401 -16.25 8.47 1.87
CA LEU A 401 -15.01 7.69 1.87
C LEU A 401 -14.99 6.78 3.09
N LEU A 402 -15.07 5.47 2.88
CA LEU A 402 -14.91 4.47 3.93
C LEU A 402 -13.42 4.18 4.11
N CYS A 403 -12.86 4.40 5.30
CA CYS A 403 -11.46 4.18 5.63
C CYS A 403 -11.32 3.22 6.80
N GLN A 404 -10.36 2.31 6.73
CA GLN A 404 -9.92 1.50 7.87
C GLN A 404 -8.86 2.28 8.65
N GLU A 405 -9.16 2.67 9.90
CA GLU A 405 -8.23 3.47 10.73
C GLU A 405 -7.20 2.60 11.46
N LYS A 406 -7.53 1.34 11.76
CA LYS A 406 -6.68 0.37 12.45
C LYS A 406 -6.90 -1.03 11.89
N LEU A 407 -6.00 -1.97 12.17
CA LEU A 407 -6.21 -3.40 11.86
C LEU A 407 -7.24 -4.06 12.79
N ASP A 408 -8.35 -3.37 13.04
CA ASP A 408 -9.53 -3.87 13.74
C ASP A 408 -10.77 -3.79 12.82
N ASP A 409 -11.93 -4.13 13.37
CA ASP A 409 -13.21 -4.05 12.66
C ASP A 409 -13.82 -2.64 12.67
N THR A 410 -13.05 -1.60 13.04
CA THR A 410 -13.55 -0.22 13.14
C THR A 410 -13.22 0.56 11.87
N TYR A 411 -14.27 1.09 11.25
CA TYR A 411 -14.17 1.87 10.02
C TYR A 411 -14.74 3.27 10.20
N LYS A 412 -14.12 4.22 9.51
CA LYS A 412 -14.55 5.61 9.46
C LYS A 412 -15.13 5.92 8.09
N LEU A 413 -16.36 6.41 8.07
CA LEU A 413 -16.95 7.08 6.91
C LEU A 413 -16.67 8.57 7.03
N LEU A 414 -16.03 9.13 6.01
CA LEU A 414 -15.70 10.55 5.89
C LEU A 414 -16.52 11.18 4.77
N GLU A 415 -17.27 12.23 5.11
CA GLU A 415 -17.98 13.05 4.13
C GLU A 415 -16.97 13.94 3.38
N PRO A 416 -16.97 13.93 2.03
CA PRO A 416 -15.87 14.49 1.24
C PRO A 416 -15.70 16.02 1.28
N LEU A 417 -16.74 16.82 1.55
CA LEU A 417 -16.68 18.29 1.44
C LEU A 417 -16.70 19.00 2.80
N ASN A 418 -17.57 18.55 3.70
CA ASN A 418 -17.82 19.12 5.01
C ASN A 418 -17.04 18.43 6.12
N GLY A 419 -16.44 17.27 5.84
CA GLY A 419 -15.62 16.52 6.78
C GLY A 419 -16.40 15.97 7.96
N GLU A 420 -17.67 15.62 7.77
CA GLU A 420 -18.42 14.87 8.76
C GLU A 420 -17.89 13.44 8.86
N GLU A 421 -17.76 12.93 10.08
CA GLU A 421 -17.23 11.60 10.33
C GLU A 421 -18.28 10.73 11.01
N TYR A 422 -18.36 9.47 10.58
CA TYR A 422 -19.12 8.43 11.26
C TYR A 422 -18.27 7.18 11.42
N ARG A 423 -18.20 6.66 12.64
CA ARG A 423 -17.48 5.41 12.92
C ARG A 423 -18.50 4.27 13.05
N THR A 424 -18.24 3.20 12.31
CA THR A 424 -19.05 1.98 12.30
C THR A 424 -18.16 0.76 12.40
N LYS A 425 -18.79 -0.39 12.68
CA LYS A 425 -18.17 -1.70 12.59
C LYS A 425 -18.80 -2.46 11.44
N ILE A 426 -17.98 -3.19 10.68
CA ILE A 426 -18.44 -3.98 9.54
C ILE A 426 -19.11 -5.28 10.03
N GLY A 427 -18.82 -5.73 11.26
CA GLY A 427 -19.53 -6.85 11.88
C GLY A 427 -19.05 -8.21 11.37
N LEU A 428 -17.81 -8.27 10.89
CA LEU A 428 -17.17 -9.52 10.49
C LEU A 428 -17.02 -10.46 11.71
N PRO A 429 -16.97 -11.78 11.52
CA PRO A 429 -16.69 -12.72 12.59
C PRO A 429 -15.38 -12.35 13.29
N SER A 430 -15.30 -12.42 14.62
CA SER A 430 -14.11 -11.99 15.38
C SER A 430 -12.81 -12.76 15.04
N SER A 431 -12.91 -13.87 14.31
CA SER A 431 -11.76 -14.64 13.80
C SER A 431 -11.20 -14.10 12.49
N VAL A 432 -11.88 -13.15 11.83
CA VAL A 432 -11.52 -12.60 10.52
C VAL A 432 -10.99 -11.19 10.72
N CYS A 433 -9.77 -10.94 10.28
CA CYS A 433 -9.22 -9.60 10.21
C CYS A 433 -9.34 -9.14 8.75
N PRO A 434 -10.23 -8.19 8.42
CA PRO A 434 -10.31 -7.69 7.06
C PRO A 434 -8.95 -7.09 6.69
N THR A 435 -8.37 -7.64 5.64
CA THR A 435 -7.05 -7.26 5.16
C THR A 435 -7.13 -6.14 4.14
N GLN A 436 -8.22 -6.12 3.35
CA GLN A 436 -8.35 -5.23 2.21
C GLN A 436 -9.80 -5.07 1.74
N MET A 437 -10.14 -3.90 1.23
CA MET A 437 -11.36 -3.63 0.47
C MET A 437 -11.09 -3.80 -1.03
N LEU A 438 -11.90 -4.61 -1.73
CA LEU A 438 -11.68 -4.98 -3.13
C LEU A 438 -12.59 -4.20 -4.10
N CYS A 439 -13.83 -3.94 -3.71
CA CYS A 439 -14.75 -3.06 -4.42
C CYS A 439 -15.92 -2.62 -3.52
N SER A 440 -16.70 -1.68 -4.01
CA SER A 440 -17.87 -1.11 -3.38
C SER A 440 -18.91 -0.79 -4.45
N LYS A 441 -20.16 -1.16 -4.22
CA LYS A 441 -21.29 -0.90 -5.13
C LYS A 441 -22.61 -1.04 -4.35
N ASP A 442 -23.61 -0.21 -4.66
CA ASP A 442 -24.97 -0.27 -4.08
C ASP A 442 -25.05 -0.32 -2.53
N GLY A 443 -24.07 0.28 -1.85
CA GLY A 443 -23.94 0.28 -0.37
C GLY A 443 -23.29 -0.96 0.23
N TRP A 444 -22.75 -1.84 -0.60
CA TRP A 444 -22.00 -3.03 -0.22
C TRP A 444 -20.53 -2.88 -0.55
N VAL A 445 -19.67 -3.50 0.27
CA VAL A 445 -18.22 -3.55 0.09
C VAL A 445 -17.78 -5.01 0.07
N VAL A 446 -16.97 -5.39 -0.91
CA VAL A 446 -16.30 -6.69 -0.93
C VAL A 446 -14.99 -6.57 -0.17
N VAL A 447 -14.79 -7.40 0.83
CA VAL A 447 -13.58 -7.42 1.68
C VAL A 447 -12.91 -8.79 1.64
N HIS A 448 -11.58 -8.77 1.59
CA HIS A 448 -10.75 -9.96 1.74
C HIS A 448 -10.41 -10.17 3.22
N GLY A 449 -10.78 -11.31 3.78
CA GLY A 449 -10.67 -11.63 5.20
C GLY A 449 -9.40 -12.37 5.62
N GLY A 450 -8.45 -12.57 4.71
CA GLY A 450 -7.32 -13.49 4.91
C GLY A 450 -7.71 -14.95 4.65
N ASP A 451 -6.72 -15.83 4.49
CA ASP A 451 -6.89 -17.27 4.19
C ASP A 451 -7.86 -17.55 3.01
N HIS A 452 -7.79 -16.74 1.95
CA HIS A 452 -8.64 -16.79 0.74
C HIS A 452 -10.14 -16.55 0.97
N ALA A 453 -10.56 -16.15 2.18
CA ALA A 453 -11.96 -15.90 2.49
C ALA A 453 -12.38 -14.49 2.01
N MET A 454 -13.57 -14.41 1.40
CA MET A 454 -14.17 -13.14 0.98
C MET A 454 -15.56 -12.94 1.55
N PHE A 455 -15.89 -11.67 1.78
CA PHE A 455 -17.17 -11.27 2.34
C PHE A 455 -17.70 -10.05 1.59
N MET A 456 -19.00 -10.05 1.29
CA MET A 456 -19.72 -8.85 0.87
C MET A 456 -20.42 -8.30 2.11
N VAL A 457 -20.15 -7.04 2.44
CA VAL A 457 -20.67 -6.43 3.66
C VAL A 457 -21.33 -5.10 3.39
N ASN A 458 -22.51 -4.90 3.95
CA ASN A 458 -23.12 -3.59 4.05
C ASN A 458 -22.86 -3.02 5.47
N PRO A 459 -21.97 -2.02 5.61
CA PRO A 459 -21.58 -1.47 6.91
C PRO A 459 -22.69 -0.63 7.58
N MET A 460 -23.73 -0.26 6.83
CA MET A 460 -24.82 0.59 7.32
C MET A 460 -25.92 -0.23 8.00
N ILE A 461 -26.24 -1.40 7.43
CA ILE A 461 -27.25 -2.32 7.97
C ILE A 461 -26.64 -3.54 8.67
N GLN A 462 -25.29 -3.61 8.74
CA GLN A 462 -24.53 -4.70 9.38
C GLN A 462 -24.89 -6.09 8.83
N HIS A 463 -25.06 -6.18 7.51
CA HIS A 463 -25.39 -7.43 6.84
C HIS A 463 -24.19 -7.97 6.09
N VAL A 464 -23.91 -9.27 6.26
CA VAL A 464 -22.72 -9.94 5.73
C VAL A 464 -23.15 -11.14 4.90
N VAL A 465 -22.63 -11.26 3.68
CA VAL A 465 -22.75 -12.43 2.83
C VAL A 465 -21.35 -13.00 2.62
N LYS A 466 -21.17 -14.28 2.97
CA LYS A 466 -19.89 -14.98 2.78
C LYS A 466 -19.81 -15.53 1.37
N LEU A 467 -18.68 -15.32 0.71
CA LEU A 467 -18.36 -15.92 -0.58
C LEU A 467 -17.53 -17.21 -0.38
N PRO A 468 -17.58 -18.17 -1.32
CA PRO A 468 -16.65 -19.30 -1.33
C PRO A 468 -15.20 -18.81 -1.40
N ALA A 469 -14.29 -19.57 -0.80
CA ALA A 469 -12.87 -19.28 -0.91
C ALA A 469 -12.42 -19.47 -2.36
N LEU A 470 -11.62 -18.56 -2.88
CA LEU A 470 -11.10 -18.67 -4.24
C LEU A 470 -9.61 -19.02 -4.16
N THR A 471 -9.23 -20.22 -4.60
CA THR A 471 -7.88 -20.76 -4.41
C THR A 471 -6.84 -20.25 -5.41
N VAL A 472 -7.25 -19.41 -6.37
CA VAL A 472 -6.40 -18.85 -7.44
C VAL A 472 -5.77 -17.51 -7.03
N PHE A 473 -5.98 -17.05 -5.79
CA PHE A 473 -5.59 -15.72 -5.34
C PHE A 473 -4.09 -15.42 -5.27
N ASP A 474 -3.23 -16.40 -5.55
CA ASP A 474 -1.82 -16.26 -5.23
C ASP A 474 -1.04 -15.41 -6.24
N GLU A 475 -1.52 -15.25 -7.48
CA GLU A 475 -0.96 -14.33 -8.49
C GLU A 475 -2.10 -13.86 -9.43
N ASN A 476 -2.04 -12.64 -9.98
CA ASN A 476 -2.90 -12.19 -11.11
C ASN A 476 -4.33 -11.70 -10.84
N PHE A 477 -4.72 -11.26 -9.64
CA PHE A 477 -6.05 -10.62 -9.45
C PHE A 477 -6.08 -9.17 -10.00
N HIS A 478 -7.14 -8.79 -10.73
CA HIS A 478 -7.28 -7.43 -11.30
C HIS A 478 -8.49 -6.66 -10.79
N GLY A 479 -9.54 -7.36 -10.33
CA GLY A 479 -10.72 -6.70 -9.82
C GLY A 479 -11.88 -7.64 -9.57
N ILE A 480 -12.88 -7.16 -8.84
CA ILE A 480 -14.10 -7.89 -8.54
C ILE A 480 -15.28 -6.93 -8.51
N THR A 481 -16.43 -7.38 -9.00
CA THR A 481 -17.67 -6.61 -8.94
C THR A 481 -18.87 -7.55 -9.00
N PHE A 482 -20.08 -6.99 -8.98
CA PHE A 482 -21.30 -7.78 -8.99
C PHE A 482 -22.43 -7.09 -9.75
N THR A 483 -23.38 -7.88 -10.25
CA THR A 483 -24.45 -7.43 -11.15
C THR A 483 -25.61 -6.74 -10.40
N SER A 484 -25.98 -7.24 -9.22
CA SER A 484 -27.11 -6.75 -8.40
C SER A 484 -26.81 -6.87 -6.90
N VAL A 485 -27.72 -6.42 -6.03
CA VAL A 485 -27.50 -6.47 -4.58
C VAL A 485 -27.17 -7.91 -4.11
N PRO A 486 -26.15 -8.09 -3.24
CA PRO A 486 -25.69 -9.39 -2.74
C PRO A 486 -26.70 -10.30 -2.04
N THR A 487 -27.94 -9.85 -1.84
CA THR A 487 -29.05 -10.62 -1.25
C THR A 487 -30.07 -11.09 -2.28
N SER A 488 -29.92 -10.67 -3.54
CA SER A 488 -30.81 -11.04 -4.63
C SER A 488 -30.41 -12.40 -5.20
N PRO A 489 -31.37 -13.30 -5.53
CA PRO A 489 -31.05 -14.59 -6.14
C PRO A 489 -30.50 -14.48 -7.56
N ASP A 490 -30.60 -13.32 -8.21
CA ASP A 490 -30.03 -13.03 -9.53
C ASP A 490 -28.63 -12.38 -9.44
N CYS A 491 -28.09 -12.21 -8.23
CA CYS A 491 -26.77 -11.62 -8.05
C CYS A 491 -25.69 -12.56 -8.56
N ILE A 492 -24.84 -12.01 -9.43
CA ILE A 492 -23.67 -12.66 -9.98
C ILE A 492 -22.47 -11.85 -9.54
N VAL A 493 -21.50 -12.50 -8.91
CA VAL A 493 -20.22 -11.91 -8.53
C VAL A 493 -19.18 -12.36 -9.53
N ILE A 494 -18.40 -11.42 -10.03
CA ILE A 494 -17.45 -11.65 -11.12
C ILE A 494 -16.09 -11.11 -10.68
N GLY A 495 -15.11 -12.00 -10.60
CA GLY A 495 -13.70 -11.69 -10.37
C GLY A 495 -12.91 -11.83 -11.67
N LEU A 496 -11.96 -10.93 -11.88
CA LEU A 496 -11.08 -10.94 -13.05
C LEU A 496 -9.65 -11.22 -12.63
N PHE A 497 -9.03 -12.15 -13.35
CA PHE A 497 -7.67 -12.57 -13.16
C PHE A 497 -6.98 -12.59 -14.52
N THR A 498 -5.76 -12.06 -14.64
CA THR A 498 -5.03 -12.13 -15.91
C THR A 498 -3.57 -12.42 -15.66
N ASP A 499 -3.05 -13.48 -16.25
CA ASP A 499 -1.61 -13.68 -16.30
C ASP A 499 -1.04 -13.02 -17.57
N ASN A 500 0.27 -13.18 -17.81
CA ASN A 500 0.92 -12.61 -19.00
C ASN A 500 0.39 -13.17 -20.35
N ILE A 501 -0.53 -14.13 -20.34
CA ILE A 501 -0.94 -14.94 -21.49
C ILE A 501 -2.46 -14.98 -21.67
N ASP A 502 -3.24 -15.16 -20.59
CA ASP A 502 -4.66 -15.46 -20.59
C ASP A 502 -5.48 -14.55 -19.63
N VAL A 503 -6.73 -14.30 -20.01
CA VAL A 503 -7.73 -13.65 -19.14
C VAL A 503 -8.63 -14.73 -18.54
N GLU A 504 -8.63 -14.87 -17.22
CA GLU A 504 -9.47 -15.77 -16.45
C GLU A 504 -10.58 -14.99 -15.73
N ILE A 505 -11.82 -15.32 -16.04
CA ILE A 505 -13.01 -14.69 -15.45
C ILE A 505 -13.68 -15.69 -14.53
N HIS A 506 -13.67 -15.40 -13.23
CA HIS A 506 -14.35 -16.18 -12.23
C HIS A 506 -15.74 -15.64 -11.98
N VAL A 507 -16.74 -16.52 -12.00
CA VAL A 507 -18.15 -16.20 -11.85
C VAL A 507 -18.73 -17.04 -10.72
N TRP A 508 -19.43 -16.38 -9.80
CA TRP A 508 -20.19 -17.01 -8.72
C TRP A 508 -21.63 -16.51 -8.73
N HIS A 509 -22.58 -17.43 -8.79
CA HIS A 509 -23.99 -17.09 -8.63
C HIS A 509 -24.42 -17.23 -7.17
N PHE A 510 -25.33 -16.34 -6.75
CA PHE A 510 -25.82 -16.34 -5.38
C PHE A 510 -26.37 -17.72 -4.96
N GLY A 511 -25.76 -18.29 -3.91
CA GLY A 511 -26.16 -19.56 -3.32
C GLY A 511 -25.38 -20.78 -3.83
N GLU A 512 -24.48 -20.62 -4.79
CA GLU A 512 -23.57 -21.69 -5.22
C GLU A 512 -22.44 -21.92 -4.20
N GLU A 513 -21.93 -23.16 -4.15
CA GLU A 513 -20.88 -23.55 -3.21
C GLU A 513 -19.46 -23.21 -3.70
N GLU A 514 -19.27 -23.08 -5.02
CA GLU A 514 -17.97 -22.96 -5.67
C GLU A 514 -17.99 -21.89 -6.77
N TRP A 515 -16.82 -21.39 -7.13
CA TRP A 515 -16.64 -20.50 -8.29
C TRP A 515 -16.56 -21.31 -9.58
N THR A 516 -17.10 -20.75 -10.66
CA THR A 516 -16.86 -21.21 -12.03
C THR A 516 -15.85 -20.28 -12.71
N PHE A 517 -15.06 -20.78 -13.65
CA PHE A 517 -14.10 -19.96 -14.37
C PHE A 517 -14.22 -20.16 -15.89
N ILE A 518 -13.94 -19.09 -16.63
CA ILE A 518 -14.00 -19.03 -18.08
C ILE A 518 -12.70 -18.41 -18.57
N PHE A 519 -12.07 -19.02 -19.57
CA PHE A 519 -10.91 -18.46 -20.24
C PHE A 519 -11.36 -17.58 -21.41
N GLY A 520 -10.86 -16.36 -21.47
CA GLY A 520 -10.90 -15.51 -22.66
C GLY A 520 -9.74 -15.86 -23.60
N ASP A 521 -10.02 -15.99 -24.89
CA ASP A 521 -8.98 -16.25 -25.90
C ASP A 521 -8.02 -15.04 -26.06
N LYS A 522 -6.77 -15.37 -26.37
CA LYS A 522 -5.61 -14.48 -26.54
C LYS A 522 -5.86 -13.30 -27.49
N ILE A 523 -5.90 -12.10 -26.95
CA ILE A 523 -5.54 -10.85 -27.64
C ILE A 523 -4.75 -10.01 -26.64
N GLU A 524 -3.70 -9.32 -27.10
CA GLU A 524 -2.87 -8.39 -26.32
C GLU A 524 -3.75 -7.32 -25.64
N PHE A 525 -4.28 -7.63 -24.46
CA PHE A 525 -5.18 -6.78 -23.68
C PHE A 525 -4.59 -6.64 -22.28
N ASN A 526 -3.78 -5.59 -22.09
CA ASN A 526 -3.24 -5.26 -20.79
C ASN A 526 -4.28 -4.47 -20.03
N ILE A 527 -4.67 -4.92 -18.85
CA ILE A 527 -5.78 -4.31 -18.11
C ILE A 527 -5.28 -3.09 -17.33
N ALA A 528 -5.90 -1.95 -17.58
CA ALA A 528 -5.67 -0.75 -16.79
C ALA A 528 -6.14 -0.96 -15.35
N ASN A 529 -5.47 -0.29 -14.42
CA ASN A 529 -5.74 -0.37 -13.00
C ASN A 529 -7.02 0.34 -12.55
N THR A 530 -8.15 -0.22 -12.94
CA THR A 530 -9.50 0.19 -12.56
C THR A 530 -10.39 -1.04 -12.51
N ASN A 531 -11.24 -1.10 -11.49
CA ASN A 531 -12.22 -2.16 -11.33
C ASN A 531 -13.21 -2.15 -12.52
N PRO A 532 -13.72 -3.31 -12.96
CA PRO A 532 -14.63 -3.37 -14.08
C PRO A 532 -15.99 -2.78 -13.76
N VAL A 533 -16.66 -2.30 -14.80
CA VAL A 533 -17.97 -1.65 -14.71
C VAL A 533 -19.04 -2.53 -15.33
N PHE A 534 -20.06 -2.87 -14.55
CA PHE A 534 -21.25 -3.54 -15.06
C PHE A 534 -22.20 -2.49 -15.64
N HIS A 535 -22.47 -2.56 -16.94
CA HIS A 535 -23.24 -1.55 -17.64
C HIS A 535 -24.09 -2.20 -18.73
N HIS A 536 -25.41 -1.96 -18.72
CA HIS A 536 -26.38 -2.55 -19.66
C HIS A 536 -26.32 -4.08 -19.83
N GLY A 537 -26.00 -4.82 -18.78
CA GLY A 537 -25.96 -6.28 -18.82
C GLY A 537 -24.61 -6.88 -19.20
N GLU A 538 -23.63 -6.04 -19.55
CA GLU A 538 -22.27 -6.46 -19.90
C GLU A 538 -21.27 -5.86 -18.91
N MET A 539 -20.11 -6.52 -18.80
CA MET A 539 -18.98 -6.09 -17.99
C MET A 539 -17.93 -5.45 -18.89
N TYR A 540 -17.49 -4.25 -18.55
CA TYR A 540 -16.48 -3.51 -19.28
C TYR A 540 -15.18 -3.40 -18.47
N PHE A 541 -14.07 -3.70 -19.13
CA PHE A 541 -12.71 -3.67 -18.61
C PHE A 541 -11.92 -2.65 -19.42
N LEU A 542 -11.23 -1.72 -18.76
CA LEU A 542 -10.40 -0.75 -19.46
C LEU A 542 -9.01 -1.35 -19.69
N GLY A 543 -8.52 -1.28 -20.93
CA GLY A 543 -7.15 -1.61 -21.27
C GLY A 543 -6.20 -0.42 -21.10
N GLU A 544 -4.90 -0.68 -20.99
CA GLU A 544 -3.86 0.33 -20.79
C GLU A 544 -3.80 1.39 -21.90
N TYR A 545 -4.11 0.96 -23.13
CA TYR A 545 -4.13 1.79 -24.33
C TYR A 545 -5.53 2.29 -24.70
N GLY A 546 -6.50 2.08 -23.81
CA GLY A 546 -7.86 2.59 -23.96
C GLY A 546 -8.84 1.69 -24.71
N GLU A 547 -8.39 0.53 -25.15
CA GLU A 547 -9.24 -0.57 -25.61
C GLU A 547 -10.17 -1.06 -24.49
N LEU A 548 -11.29 -1.70 -24.84
CA LEU A 548 -12.26 -2.19 -23.86
C LEU A 548 -12.46 -3.70 -24.00
N GLY A 549 -12.14 -4.45 -22.95
CA GLY A 549 -12.57 -5.82 -22.79
C GLY A 549 -14.04 -5.85 -22.41
N VAL A 550 -14.83 -6.73 -23.01
CA VAL A 550 -16.27 -6.88 -22.78
C VAL A 550 -16.57 -8.32 -22.45
N PHE A 551 -17.18 -8.55 -21.29
CA PHE A 551 -17.66 -9.86 -20.87
C PHE A 551 -19.18 -9.85 -20.73
N ASN A 552 -19.85 -10.81 -21.37
CA ASN A 552 -21.26 -11.05 -21.16
C ASN A 552 -21.44 -12.17 -20.10
N PRO A 553 -21.94 -11.85 -18.89
CA PRO A 553 -22.08 -12.84 -17.82
C PRO A 553 -23.17 -13.89 -18.07
N ILE A 554 -24.12 -13.64 -18.97
CA ILE A 554 -25.19 -14.57 -19.31
C ILE A 554 -24.75 -15.53 -20.40
N GLU A 555 -24.14 -14.99 -21.46
CA GLU A 555 -23.66 -15.78 -22.60
C GLU A 555 -22.28 -16.41 -22.35
N GLN A 556 -21.57 -15.94 -21.32
CA GLN A 556 -20.21 -16.35 -20.96
C GLN A 556 -19.21 -16.13 -22.11
N THR A 557 -19.37 -15.01 -22.83
CA THR A 557 -18.51 -14.62 -23.96
C THR A 557 -17.58 -13.49 -23.57
N TRP A 558 -16.37 -13.53 -24.12
CA TRP A 558 -15.33 -12.50 -23.98
C TRP A 558 -15.01 -11.93 -25.36
N ASP A 559 -15.05 -10.60 -25.48
CA ASP A 559 -14.70 -9.86 -26.69
C ASP A 559 -13.86 -8.63 -26.32
N ILE A 560 -13.08 -8.13 -27.26
CA ILE A 560 -12.33 -6.88 -27.07
C ILE A 560 -12.73 -5.89 -28.16
N LEU A 561 -13.25 -4.74 -27.71
CA LEU A 561 -13.57 -3.60 -28.53
C LEU A 561 -12.29 -2.80 -28.77
N ILE A 562 -11.70 -2.99 -29.95
CA ILE A 562 -10.52 -2.26 -30.40
C ILE A 562 -10.93 -1.26 -31.47
N ASN A 563 -10.55 -0.01 -31.28
CA ASN A 563 -10.44 0.95 -32.35
C ASN A 563 -8.98 1.44 -32.38
N TYR A 564 -8.33 1.37 -33.55
CA TYR A 564 -6.96 1.88 -33.75
C TYR A 564 -6.86 3.40 -33.68
N THR A 565 -7.93 4.09 -33.28
CA THR A 565 -7.85 5.47 -32.79
C THR A 565 -7.23 5.40 -31.41
N GLU A 566 -5.92 5.17 -31.39
CA GLU A 566 -5.14 5.04 -30.18
C GLU A 566 -5.53 6.16 -29.21
N LEU A 567 -5.77 5.85 -27.92
CA LEU A 567 -5.60 6.82 -26.84
C LEU A 567 -4.10 7.15 -26.66
N VAL A 568 -3.34 7.17 -27.77
CA VAL A 568 -1.89 7.35 -27.81
C VAL A 568 -1.60 8.68 -27.14
N CYS A 569 -0.91 8.54 -26.02
CA CYS A 569 0.32 9.25 -25.73
C CYS A 569 0.52 10.40 -26.72
N LEU A 570 0.23 11.63 -26.27
CA LEU A 570 0.61 12.87 -26.93
C LEU A 570 1.89 12.64 -27.74
N GLU A 571 1.81 12.82 -29.06
CA GLU A 571 2.90 12.57 -30.01
C GLU A 571 4.24 13.10 -29.45
N GLY A 572 5.13 12.19 -29.02
CA GLY A 572 6.48 12.55 -28.55
C GLY A 572 7.03 11.74 -27.36
N ASP A 573 6.19 11.14 -26.52
CA ASP A 573 6.61 10.59 -25.22
C ASP A 573 6.81 9.07 -25.21
N SER A 574 7.57 8.54 -26.18
CA SER A 574 7.94 7.11 -26.21
C SER A 574 8.79 6.64 -25.02
N TYR A 575 9.21 7.56 -24.14
CA TYR A 575 9.94 7.28 -22.91
C TYR A 575 9.05 7.20 -21.65
N PHE A 576 7.77 7.58 -21.70
CA PHE A 576 6.92 7.75 -20.51
C PHE A 576 5.76 6.74 -20.45
N ARG A 577 6.12 5.47 -20.60
CA ARG A 577 5.19 4.34 -20.78
C ARG A 577 4.39 3.92 -19.52
N GLY A 578 4.34 4.66 -18.41
CA GLY A 578 3.91 4.03 -17.14
C GLY A 578 3.35 4.85 -15.96
N THR A 579 2.79 6.06 -16.11
CA THR A 579 2.39 6.84 -14.90
C THR A 579 1.04 7.56 -14.97
N HIS A 580 -0.01 6.93 -15.51
CA HIS A 580 -1.36 7.52 -15.56
C HIS A 580 -2.32 6.73 -14.71
N ASP A 581 -2.93 7.35 -13.69
CA ASP A 581 -4.09 6.75 -13.02
C ASP A 581 -5.26 6.85 -14.01
N ARG A 582 -5.91 5.72 -14.29
CA ARG A 582 -7.05 5.62 -15.21
C ARG A 582 -8.23 5.04 -14.46
N PHE A 583 -9.42 5.58 -14.71
CA PHE A 583 -10.65 5.15 -14.05
C PHE A 583 -11.72 4.92 -15.10
N LEU A 584 -12.49 3.84 -14.96
CA LEU A 584 -13.69 3.56 -15.75
C LEU A 584 -14.91 3.65 -14.83
N LEU A 585 -15.97 4.33 -15.28
CA LEU A 585 -17.21 4.48 -14.51
C LEU A 585 -18.42 4.73 -15.41
N GLU A 586 -19.60 4.46 -14.87
CA GLU A 586 -20.89 4.83 -15.47
C GLU A 586 -21.25 6.28 -15.11
N LEU A 587 -21.73 7.05 -16.08
CA LEU A 587 -22.33 8.37 -15.90
C LEU A 587 -23.66 8.42 -16.64
N GLY A 588 -24.75 8.19 -15.89
CA GLY A 588 -26.06 8.01 -16.50
C GLY A 588 -26.08 6.79 -17.42
N GLU A 589 -26.35 6.98 -18.70
CA GLU A 589 -26.39 5.89 -19.70
C GLU A 589 -25.07 5.74 -20.49
N ASP A 590 -24.03 6.49 -20.09
CA ASP A 590 -22.76 6.57 -20.79
C ASP A 590 -21.62 5.93 -19.99
N LEU A 591 -20.64 5.38 -20.71
CA LEU A 591 -19.36 4.96 -20.13
C LEU A 591 -18.35 6.10 -20.24
N ILE A 592 -17.72 6.42 -19.11
CA ILE A 592 -16.74 7.49 -18.98
C ILE A 592 -15.40 6.90 -18.55
N SER A 593 -14.31 7.43 -19.10
CA SER A 593 -12.96 7.21 -18.59
C SER A 593 -12.31 8.51 -18.14
N VAL A 594 -11.61 8.48 -17.00
CA VAL A 594 -10.87 9.63 -16.47
C VAL A 594 -9.39 9.29 -16.43
N PHE A 595 -8.57 10.18 -16.97
CA PHE A 595 -7.12 10.08 -16.99
C PHE A 595 -6.53 11.16 -16.09
N LYS A 596 -5.66 10.75 -15.16
CA LYS A 596 -4.92 11.65 -14.28
C LYS A 596 -3.42 11.47 -14.55
N TYR A 597 -2.81 12.53 -15.06
CA TYR A 597 -1.39 12.57 -15.45
C TYR A 597 -0.53 12.97 -14.25
N ASN A 598 0.52 12.19 -13.94
CA ASN A 598 1.34 12.45 -12.74
C ASN A 598 2.49 13.47 -12.95
N TYR A 599 2.99 13.67 -14.18
CA TYR A 599 4.27 14.36 -14.44
C TYR A 599 4.17 15.90 -14.61
N LEU A 600 3.05 16.44 -15.08
CA LEU A 600 2.87 17.88 -15.36
C LEU A 600 1.53 18.37 -14.81
N ASP A 601 1.59 19.23 -13.79
CA ASP A 601 0.44 19.95 -13.20
C ASP A 601 -0.76 19.11 -12.72
N TYR A 602 -0.59 17.78 -12.61
CA TYR A 602 -1.66 16.84 -12.27
C TYR A 602 -2.89 17.01 -13.19
N GLU A 603 -2.67 17.12 -14.51
CA GLU A 603 -3.76 17.31 -15.46
C GLU A 603 -4.78 16.16 -15.38
N ILE A 604 -6.06 16.52 -15.47
CA ILE A 604 -7.18 15.56 -15.50
C ILE A 604 -7.95 15.76 -16.81
N ARG A 605 -8.12 14.65 -17.54
CA ARG A 605 -8.92 14.60 -18.77
C ARG A 605 -10.02 13.57 -18.62
N VAL A 606 -11.21 13.90 -19.12
CA VAL A 606 -12.42 13.07 -18.98
C VAL A 606 -12.91 12.75 -20.39
N PHE A 607 -13.22 11.49 -20.65
CA PHE A 607 -13.65 11.03 -21.97
C PHE A 607 -14.94 10.24 -21.87
N LYS A 608 -15.84 10.43 -22.83
CA LYS A 608 -17.04 9.63 -23.03
C LYS A 608 -16.85 8.69 -24.21
N LEU A 609 -17.28 7.45 -24.06
CA LEU A 609 -17.27 6.47 -25.14
C LEU A 609 -18.44 6.72 -26.12
N ASP A 610 -18.13 6.98 -27.39
CA ASP A 610 -19.06 6.80 -28.50
C ASP A 610 -19.10 5.32 -28.85
N LYS A 611 -20.12 4.59 -28.36
CA LYS A 611 -20.27 3.14 -28.59
C LYS A 611 -20.48 2.76 -30.06
N VAL A 612 -20.95 3.68 -30.90
CA VAL A 612 -21.20 3.38 -32.32
C VAL A 612 -19.88 3.36 -33.09
N LYS A 613 -18.99 4.31 -32.79
CA LYS A 613 -17.67 4.39 -33.41
C LYS A 613 -16.58 3.67 -32.64
N ILE A 614 -16.84 3.33 -31.38
CA ILE A 614 -15.85 2.86 -30.41
C ILE A 614 -14.71 3.90 -30.32
N GLU A 615 -15.07 5.15 -30.06
CA GLU A 615 -14.12 6.28 -29.96
C GLU A 615 -14.32 7.02 -28.64
N TRP A 616 -13.22 7.47 -28.03
CA TRP A 616 -13.24 8.29 -26.83
C TRP A 616 -13.33 9.77 -27.19
N ILE A 617 -14.39 10.44 -26.72
CA ILE A 617 -14.66 11.86 -26.95
C ILE A 617 -14.39 12.63 -25.66
N GLU A 618 -13.46 13.57 -25.70
CA GLU A 618 -13.13 14.39 -24.54
C GLU A 618 -14.31 15.29 -24.11
N LEU A 619 -14.54 15.34 -22.81
CA LEU A 619 -15.55 16.18 -22.16
C LEU A 619 -14.89 17.37 -21.47
N GLU A 620 -15.38 18.57 -21.76
CA GLU A 620 -14.93 19.81 -21.12
C GLU A 620 -15.69 20.10 -19.81
N ASP A 621 -16.88 19.54 -19.64
CA ASP A 621 -17.72 19.70 -18.46
C ASP A 621 -18.46 18.41 -18.10
N LEU A 622 -18.91 18.32 -16.85
CA LEU A 622 -19.63 17.15 -16.34
C LEU A 622 -21.14 17.41 -16.25
N ALA A 623 -21.67 18.47 -16.86
CA ALA A 623 -23.09 18.80 -16.89
C ALA A 623 -23.82 18.74 -15.54
N GLY A 624 -23.14 19.11 -14.43
CA GLY A 624 -23.72 19.08 -13.09
C GLY A 624 -23.53 17.76 -12.34
N TRP A 625 -22.80 16.80 -12.89
CA TRP A 625 -22.37 15.59 -12.21
C TRP A 625 -21.12 15.84 -11.34
N THR A 626 -20.94 14.97 -10.36
CA THR A 626 -19.71 14.85 -9.57
C THR A 626 -19.18 13.44 -9.70
N LEU A 627 -17.86 13.30 -9.87
CA LEU A 627 -17.19 12.00 -9.93
C LEU A 627 -16.45 11.72 -8.62
N PHE A 628 -16.38 10.45 -8.25
CA PHE A 628 -15.64 9.93 -7.10
C PHE A 628 -14.72 8.85 -7.63
N LEU A 629 -13.41 9.07 -7.57
CA LEU A 629 -12.42 8.20 -8.21
C LEU A 629 -11.63 7.42 -7.17
N ASP A 630 -11.62 6.10 -7.34
CA ASP A 630 -10.72 5.14 -6.70
C ASP A 630 -10.55 3.93 -7.65
N PRO A 631 -9.35 3.35 -7.75
CA PRO A 631 -9.12 2.19 -8.63
C PRO A 631 -10.05 1.02 -8.34
N ARG A 632 -10.48 0.82 -7.09
CA ARG A 632 -11.38 -0.27 -6.72
C ARG A 632 -12.84 0.07 -6.96
N SER A 633 -13.23 1.34 -6.90
CA SER A 633 -14.63 1.76 -7.06
C SER A 633 -14.74 3.24 -7.42
N SER A 634 -15.17 3.51 -8.64
CA SER A 634 -15.43 4.86 -9.13
C SER A 634 -16.93 5.06 -9.39
N PHE A 635 -17.45 6.23 -9.01
CA PHE A 635 -18.89 6.55 -9.07
C PHE A 635 -19.12 7.92 -9.71
N ALA A 636 -20.23 8.07 -10.43
CA ALA A 636 -20.78 9.37 -10.82
C ALA A 636 -22.14 9.56 -10.16
N LYS A 637 -22.42 10.77 -9.67
CA LYS A 637 -23.69 11.10 -9.02
C LYS A 637 -24.06 12.54 -9.39
N LEU A 638 -25.33 12.79 -9.70
CA LEU A 638 -25.82 14.12 -10.09
C LEU A 638 -25.91 15.05 -8.88
N SER A 639 -25.16 16.16 -8.87
CA SER A 639 -24.93 16.97 -7.67
C SER A 639 -26.22 17.52 -7.07
N PRO A 640 -26.38 17.48 -5.72
CA PRO A 640 -27.57 18.01 -5.07
C PRO A 640 -27.55 19.54 -5.01
N HIS A 641 -26.34 20.13 -5.03
CA HIS A 641 -26.10 21.56 -4.94
C HIS A 641 -24.94 21.98 -5.84
N LYS A 642 -24.95 23.24 -6.28
CA LYS A 642 -23.93 23.83 -7.17
C LYS A 642 -22.50 23.78 -6.62
N SER A 643 -22.32 23.67 -5.31
CA SER A 643 -20.98 23.55 -4.71
C SER A 643 -20.30 22.21 -4.99
N TRP A 644 -21.06 21.22 -5.46
CA TRP A 644 -20.59 19.86 -5.76
C TRP A 644 -20.49 19.59 -7.26
N SER A 645 -21.20 20.37 -8.08
CA SER A 645 -21.25 20.18 -9.53
C SER A 645 -19.91 20.38 -10.18
N ASN A 646 -19.65 19.59 -11.23
CA ASN A 646 -18.44 19.68 -12.05
C ASN A 646 -17.16 19.49 -11.22
N LYS A 647 -17.22 18.60 -10.22
CA LYS A 647 -16.08 18.24 -9.37
C LYS A 647 -15.75 16.76 -9.48
N ILE A 648 -14.47 16.47 -9.28
CA ILE A 648 -13.91 15.13 -9.22
C ILE A 648 -13.24 14.97 -7.86
N PHE A 649 -13.69 14.04 -7.04
CA PHE A 649 -13.13 13.74 -5.73
C PHE A 649 -12.19 12.54 -5.77
N PHE A 650 -11.12 12.60 -4.98
CA PHE A 650 -10.11 11.56 -4.82
C PHE A 650 -10.07 11.07 -3.38
N THR A 651 -9.55 9.86 -3.17
CA THR A 651 -9.39 9.26 -1.84
C THR A 651 -8.33 9.95 -0.95
N THR A 652 -7.60 10.89 -1.52
CA THR A 652 -6.62 11.72 -0.81
C THR A 652 -7.36 12.74 0.08
N ILE A 653 -6.86 12.97 1.29
CA ILE A 653 -7.50 13.80 2.32
C ILE A 653 -6.62 15.01 2.66
N TYR A 654 -7.18 16.20 2.67
CA TYR A 654 -6.58 17.39 3.26
C TYR A 654 -6.77 17.37 4.78
N SER A 655 -5.68 17.37 5.54
CA SER A 655 -5.73 17.50 7.00
C SER A 655 -5.63 18.98 7.39
N GLY A 656 -6.78 19.65 7.54
CA GLY A 656 -6.86 21.00 8.09
C GLY A 656 -6.84 21.02 9.64
N THR A 657 -6.77 22.21 10.24
CA THR A 657 -6.73 22.38 11.71
C THR A 657 -8.05 22.09 12.44
N THR A 658 -9.17 21.91 11.72
CA THR A 658 -10.51 21.72 12.32
C THR A 658 -11.32 20.57 11.75
N LYS A 659 -11.25 20.30 10.43
CA LYS A 659 -11.92 19.16 9.78
C LYS A 659 -11.10 18.63 8.59
N SER A 660 -11.17 17.32 8.38
CA SER A 660 -10.56 16.63 7.24
C SER A 660 -11.53 16.62 6.05
N THR A 661 -11.06 16.89 4.84
CA THR A 661 -11.89 16.88 3.61
C THR A 661 -11.16 16.14 2.50
N CYS A 662 -11.89 15.62 1.51
CA CYS A 662 -11.28 14.90 0.40
C CYS A 662 -10.75 15.87 -0.66
N ALA A 663 -9.68 15.45 -1.34
CA ALA A 663 -9.09 16.19 -2.44
C ALA A 663 -10.05 16.22 -3.62
N SER A 664 -10.17 17.40 -4.22
CA SER A 664 -11.11 17.66 -5.30
C SER A 664 -10.45 18.46 -6.42
N TYR A 665 -10.85 18.14 -7.64
CA TYR A 665 -10.55 18.90 -8.85
C TYR A 665 -11.82 19.51 -9.41
N CYS A 666 -11.78 20.79 -9.78
CA CYS A 666 -12.89 21.49 -10.37
C CYS A 666 -12.69 21.57 -11.89
N MET A 667 -13.58 20.92 -12.65
CA MET A 667 -13.53 20.91 -14.12
C MET A 667 -13.73 22.30 -14.73
N GLU A 668 -14.55 23.15 -14.10
CA GLU A 668 -14.78 24.53 -14.59
C GLU A 668 -13.54 25.41 -14.50
N SER A 669 -12.77 25.29 -13.41
CA SER A 669 -11.56 26.07 -13.20
C SER A 669 -10.29 25.37 -13.68
N LYS A 670 -10.41 24.10 -14.06
CA LYS A 670 -9.32 23.17 -14.39
C LYS A 670 -8.20 23.16 -13.34
N ARG A 671 -8.58 23.16 -12.06
CA ARG A 671 -7.65 23.25 -10.92
C ARG A 671 -8.10 22.41 -9.73
N TYR A 672 -7.12 21.96 -8.95
CA TYR A 672 -7.36 21.41 -7.62
C TYR A 672 -7.77 22.50 -6.64
N GLU A 673 -8.68 22.17 -5.73
CA GLU A 673 -9.17 23.14 -4.72
C GLU A 673 -8.11 23.47 -3.66
N MET A 674 -7.18 22.54 -3.39
CA MET A 674 -6.00 22.78 -2.56
C MET A 674 -4.76 22.06 -3.13
N ASN A 675 -3.57 22.41 -2.62
CA ASN A 675 -2.32 21.81 -3.07
C ASN A 675 -2.09 20.43 -2.43
N PHE A 676 -1.54 19.48 -3.19
CA PHE A 676 -1.22 18.12 -2.73
C PHE A 676 -0.14 18.04 -1.63
N CYS A 677 0.62 19.10 -1.39
CA CYS A 677 1.75 19.09 -0.45
C CYS A 677 1.37 18.81 1.01
N ASP A 678 0.12 19.05 1.41
CA ASP A 678 -0.40 18.85 2.77
C ASP A 678 -1.53 17.81 2.81
N THR A 679 -1.41 16.79 1.97
CA THR A 679 -2.40 15.70 1.89
C THR A 679 -1.93 14.43 2.57
N LYS A 680 -2.89 13.64 3.05
CA LYS A 680 -2.72 12.28 3.52
C LYS A 680 -3.59 11.34 2.69
N LYS A 681 -3.07 10.18 2.31
CA LYS A 681 -3.82 9.12 1.64
C LYS A 681 -4.04 7.97 2.64
N PRO A 682 -5.28 7.61 3.01
CA PRO A 682 -5.54 6.36 3.73
C PRO A 682 -5.00 5.16 2.95
N LEU A 683 -4.38 4.21 3.63
CA LEU A 683 -3.87 3.00 2.99
C LEU A 683 -5.01 2.09 2.54
N GLU A 684 -5.99 1.88 3.42
CA GLU A 684 -7.20 1.10 3.14
C GLU A 684 -8.43 2.00 3.15
N CYS A 685 -8.95 2.33 1.96
CA CYS A 685 -10.19 3.06 1.81
C CYS A 685 -10.94 2.73 0.51
N VAL A 686 -12.24 2.97 0.45
CA VAL A 686 -13.01 2.90 -0.80
C VAL A 686 -14.17 3.90 -0.74
N TRP A 687 -14.60 4.42 -1.88
CA TRP A 687 -15.83 5.20 -1.94
C TRP A 687 -17.03 4.28 -1.70
N LEU A 688 -17.97 4.71 -0.86
CA LEU A 688 -19.19 3.98 -0.52
C LEU A 688 -20.38 4.92 -0.62
N GLU A 689 -21.35 4.61 -1.46
CA GLU A 689 -22.67 5.25 -1.40
C GLU A 689 -23.53 4.54 -0.33
N PRO A 690 -23.85 5.17 0.81
CA PRO A 690 -24.54 4.51 1.90
C PRO A 690 -25.96 4.09 1.49
N ASN A 691 -26.26 2.80 1.58
CA ASN A 691 -27.61 2.28 1.39
C ASN A 691 -28.20 1.84 2.73
N LEU A 692 -29.22 2.56 3.18
CA LEU A 692 -29.89 2.35 4.48
C LEU A 692 -31.18 1.54 4.35
N ILE A 693 -31.58 1.19 3.13
CA ILE A 693 -32.86 0.52 2.91
C ILE A 693 -32.68 -0.98 3.08
N THR A 694 -33.24 -1.53 4.15
CA THR A 694 -33.42 -2.98 4.30
C THR A 694 -34.63 -3.41 3.48
N LYS A 695 -34.48 -3.64 2.16
CA LYS A 695 -35.49 -4.40 1.42
C LYS A 695 -35.39 -5.86 1.88
N GLY A 696 -36.25 -6.21 2.82
CA GLY A 696 -36.34 -7.55 3.41
C GLY A 696 -36.93 -8.59 2.48
#